data_AF-A0AAJ2WD70-F1
#
_entry.id   AF-A0AAJ2WD70-F1
#
_cell.length_a   1.000
_cell.length_b   1.000
_cell.length_c   1.000
_cell.angle_alpha   90.00
_cell.angle_beta   90.00
_cell.angle_gamma   90.00
#
_symmetry.space_group_name_H-M   'P 1'
#
loop_
_entity.id
_entity.type
_entity.pdbx_description
1 polymer ?
#
loop_
_entity_poly.entity_id
_entity_poly.type
_entity_poly.pdbx_seq_one_letter_code
_entity_poly.pdbx_strand_id
1 'polypeptide(L)'
;MKQLLNSGWRFRAEGAGGRQFNRHVFKNGEAKGCAAEKFNDSDWKDVTLPHDWCYSLSQDPDYNVSHGHYKLNTSDSLSMDPVIVPEDSGTPIGWYRKRFTLPADYSDKLVYLEFEGIFRDSEIYVNGTFIGRHMSGYTGMRFEISDVLYFDGRENVVAVRVDCTQNEGWFYEGAGIYRNAFLDVRERVSIAPDSVFVKSIPVFDNDIAISAQIDVSCEIVNETDIDRTVSVSFSTEEQTFTTEIVVPSFGKADANGKLRVNNPRVWDVDTPELCEMTTTVACGNLTDTESAAYGVRSIRFDPDEGFFLNGRRLEIRGACLHQDFACVGSALTYELHEYKIRRLREMGCNAIRTSHNAPAPELLEACDKLGMMVMDETRMFGSSDEAVDEMTSIVRRDRNHPSVILWSIGNEEHTRQNNDNGRRIAKRMIREVRRLDASRPITYGGNNGGQYEGINETVDVRGFNYLHIGAHDYIEKYHADHPEQPIVGSEEASSYYNRGEVHFDAEKRAVGGYDKWMAPWGSSAGGWLRYLNEHRYIAGAFMWTGFDYSGEPSPFLANSVTSFGAIDLCGYAKDVYYYYKSWWRDEDELHLFPDWNREDGEIVRVAANTNLDEVELFLNGVSLGRKKNEFLGHVEWEVTFKPGKLEAVGFRGGKEVMRAQRVTTGAPARLALRVDQSPGRTGTALVTAEILDKNGNIVPYASDKIFWKVDNGEILGLGNGDPKSFEKNQYDKIRIRRQLGGFRRKLGSEWIPYDTTGEPDSALFTMNDHNTEFPEPVTDHFRDDERIILRGGAPVNTTTELACEFDDKGGNAMIVFERVEGKAEISLNGAPIATLEGGLPQAVRVTLDTQNTLNIKLTARDSLEALKRGVFIDRYEEPEMFRKAFHGLCMTAVRCNENTTVSVSADGLEAAQIRLSV
;
A
#
# COMPACT_ATOMS: atom_id res chain seq x y z
N MET A 1 5.66 8.81 23.63
CA MET A 1 5.99 7.38 23.41
C MET A 1 5.03 6.89 22.35
N LYS A 2 5.52 6.68 21.13
CA LYS A 2 4.73 6.23 19.98
C LYS A 2 4.81 4.69 19.87
N GLN A 3 3.67 4.02 19.94
CA GLN A 3 3.54 2.56 19.89
C GLN A 3 2.79 2.13 18.63
N LEU A 4 3.33 1.17 17.89
CA LEU A 4 2.66 0.61 16.71
C LEU A 4 1.40 -0.16 17.14
N LEU A 5 0.27 0.17 16.53
CA LEU A 5 -1.05 -0.32 16.89
C LEU A 5 -1.64 -1.29 15.85
N ASN A 6 -0.80 -1.90 15.01
CA ASN A 6 -1.26 -2.68 13.86
C ASN A 6 -1.87 -4.05 14.18
N SER A 7 -1.54 -4.66 15.32
CA SER A 7 -1.99 -6.00 15.67
C SER A 7 -3.36 -5.98 16.38
N GLY A 8 -4.10 -7.09 16.33
CA GLY A 8 -5.30 -7.30 17.14
C GLY A 8 -6.51 -6.47 16.71
N TRP A 9 -6.61 -6.12 15.42
CA TRP A 9 -7.81 -5.54 14.83
C TRP A 9 -8.78 -6.62 14.37
N ARG A 10 -10.06 -6.28 14.37
CA ARG A 10 -11.13 -7.05 13.77
C ARG A 10 -11.77 -6.25 12.65
N PHE A 11 -12.10 -6.90 11.54
CA PHE A 11 -12.67 -6.27 10.36
C PHE A 11 -13.97 -6.96 9.92
N ARG A 12 -14.90 -6.15 9.42
CA ARG A 12 -16.09 -6.60 8.72
C ARG A 12 -16.54 -5.58 7.68
N ALA A 13 -16.75 -6.05 6.45
CA ALA A 13 -17.45 -5.32 5.40
C ALA A 13 -18.95 -5.18 5.73
N GLU A 14 -19.53 -3.99 5.54
CA GLU A 14 -20.96 -3.72 5.75
C GLU A 14 -21.81 -4.35 4.61
N GLY A 15 -22.53 -5.44 4.90
CA GLY A 15 -23.18 -6.25 3.86
C GLY A 15 -24.25 -5.52 3.03
N ALA A 16 -24.37 -5.93 1.75
CA ALA A 16 -25.48 -5.59 0.86
C ALA A 16 -26.76 -6.32 1.32
N GLY A 17 -27.41 -5.82 2.38
CA GLY A 17 -28.57 -6.49 2.97
C GLY A 17 -28.94 -5.97 4.36
N GLY A 18 -29.52 -4.77 4.42
CA GLY A 18 -30.59 -4.48 5.37
C GLY A 18 -30.28 -4.37 6.87
N ARG A 19 -29.03 -4.37 7.32
CA ARG A 19 -28.68 -3.77 8.63
C ARG A 19 -27.78 -2.58 8.37
N GLN A 20 -28.38 -1.42 8.09
CA GLN A 20 -27.72 -0.15 8.37
C GLN A 20 -27.25 -0.25 9.83
N PHE A 21 -25.94 -0.31 10.05
CA PHE A 21 -25.42 -0.28 11.40
C PHE A 21 -25.77 1.10 11.96
N ASN A 22 -26.87 1.17 12.72
CA ASN A 22 -27.51 2.43 13.11
C ASN A 22 -26.47 3.43 13.64
N ARG A 23 -26.21 4.45 12.82
CA ARG A 23 -25.35 5.59 13.15
C ARG A 23 -26.17 6.56 13.99
N HIS A 24 -25.88 6.62 15.28
CA HIS A 24 -26.48 7.58 16.19
C HIS A 24 -25.37 8.33 16.93
N VAL A 25 -25.22 9.62 16.64
CA VAL A 25 -24.18 10.50 17.22
C VAL A 25 -24.77 11.43 18.31
N PHE A 26 -25.97 11.12 18.82
CA PHE A 26 -26.75 12.10 19.57
C PHE A 26 -26.33 12.30 21.03
N LYS A 27 -25.53 11.38 21.61
CA LYS A 27 -25.01 11.47 22.98
C LYS A 27 -23.64 10.78 23.11
N ASN A 28 -22.71 11.44 23.80
CA ASN A 28 -21.36 10.95 24.06
C ASN A 28 -21.39 9.58 24.78
N GLY A 29 -20.59 8.61 24.31
CA GLY A 29 -20.55 7.23 24.83
C GLY A 29 -21.76 6.35 24.47
N GLU A 30 -22.79 6.88 23.80
CA GLU A 30 -24.02 6.14 23.49
C GLU A 30 -24.15 5.72 22.01
N ALA A 31 -23.07 5.77 21.21
CA ALA A 31 -23.10 5.30 19.84
C ALA A 31 -23.66 3.87 19.75
N LYS A 32 -24.40 3.58 18.67
CA LYS A 32 -25.04 2.29 18.43
C LYS A 32 -24.32 1.52 17.33
N GLY A 33 -24.73 0.27 17.13
CA GLY A 33 -24.13 -0.59 16.11
C GLY A 33 -22.64 -0.81 16.34
N CYS A 34 -21.87 -0.87 15.25
CA CYS A 34 -20.43 -1.14 15.27
C CYS A 34 -19.59 -0.10 16.02
N ALA A 35 -20.12 1.10 16.26
CA ALA A 35 -19.44 2.13 17.04
C ALA A 35 -19.63 1.95 18.57
N ALA A 36 -20.60 1.14 19.00
CA ALA A 36 -20.89 0.97 20.43
C ALA A 36 -19.74 0.25 21.16
N GLU A 37 -19.44 0.68 22.40
CA GLU A 37 -18.43 0.06 23.25
C GLU A 37 -18.68 -1.45 23.43
N LYS A 38 -19.92 -1.81 23.77
CA LYS A 38 -20.37 -3.19 24.04
C LYS A 38 -20.84 -3.95 22.79
N PHE A 39 -20.56 -3.46 21.59
CA PHE A 39 -20.89 -4.21 20.37
C PHE A 39 -20.16 -5.55 20.36
N ASN A 40 -20.88 -6.61 20.00
CA ASN A 40 -20.30 -7.94 19.88
C ASN A 40 -19.69 -8.10 18.48
N ASP A 41 -18.36 -8.06 18.41
CA ASP A 41 -17.55 -8.23 17.20
C ASP A 41 -16.83 -9.59 17.19
N SER A 42 -17.28 -10.57 17.99
CA SER A 42 -16.58 -11.85 18.11
C SER A 42 -16.57 -12.67 16.82
N ASP A 43 -17.57 -12.46 15.95
CA ASP A 43 -17.72 -13.11 14.64
C ASP A 43 -16.96 -12.40 13.50
N TRP A 44 -16.25 -11.31 13.79
CA TRP A 44 -15.48 -10.54 12.80
C TRP A 44 -14.12 -11.21 12.52
N LYS A 45 -13.61 -10.97 11.30
CA LYS A 45 -12.31 -11.48 10.85
C LYS A 45 -11.19 -10.76 11.60
N ASP A 46 -10.21 -11.49 12.12
CA ASP A 46 -8.99 -10.85 12.63
C ASP A 46 -8.13 -10.37 11.46
N VAL A 47 -7.60 -9.17 11.57
CA VAL A 47 -6.70 -8.59 10.59
C VAL A 47 -5.52 -7.92 11.30
N THR A 48 -4.40 -7.86 10.59
CA THR A 48 -3.23 -7.07 11.01
C THR A 48 -3.08 -5.94 10.01
N LEU A 49 -2.90 -4.72 10.51
CA LEU A 49 -2.65 -3.56 9.66
C LEU A 49 -1.20 -3.57 9.16
N PRO A 50 -0.90 -2.94 8.01
CA PRO A 50 -1.87 -2.37 7.07
C PRO A 50 -2.77 -3.44 6.41
N HIS A 51 -4.00 -3.07 6.08
CA HIS A 51 -4.99 -3.98 5.50
C HIS A 51 -5.80 -3.29 4.39
N ASP A 52 -5.80 -3.92 3.21
CA ASP A 52 -6.57 -3.54 2.02
C ASP A 52 -7.55 -4.67 1.70
N TRP A 53 -8.84 -4.50 2.02
CA TRP A 53 -9.83 -5.57 1.82
C TRP A 53 -10.28 -5.70 0.37
N CYS A 54 -10.06 -4.67 -0.46
CA CYS A 54 -10.45 -4.71 -1.87
C CYS A 54 -9.67 -5.80 -2.61
N TYR A 55 -8.40 -5.98 -2.24
CA TYR A 55 -7.47 -6.90 -2.91
C TYR A 55 -7.80 -8.40 -2.70
N SER A 56 -8.68 -8.76 -1.76
CA SER A 56 -9.16 -10.14 -1.57
C SER A 56 -10.41 -10.48 -2.41
N LEU A 57 -11.04 -9.47 -3.00
CA LEU A 57 -12.21 -9.62 -3.85
C LEU A 57 -11.83 -10.27 -5.20
N SER A 58 -12.79 -10.92 -5.83
CA SER A 58 -12.65 -11.34 -7.22
C SER A 58 -12.66 -10.12 -8.16
N GLN A 59 -12.13 -10.32 -9.36
CA GLN A 59 -12.14 -9.31 -10.41
C GLN A 59 -13.10 -9.68 -11.54
N ASP A 60 -13.57 -8.67 -12.28
CA ASP A 60 -14.43 -8.80 -13.46
C ASP A 60 -13.98 -7.83 -14.55
N PRO A 61 -13.56 -8.32 -15.73
CA PRO A 61 -13.05 -7.47 -16.82
C PRO A 61 -14.04 -6.42 -17.33
N ASP A 62 -15.33 -6.56 -17.05
CA ASP A 62 -16.36 -5.62 -17.50
C ASP A 62 -16.77 -4.61 -16.40
N TYR A 63 -16.06 -4.59 -15.26
CA TYR A 63 -16.44 -3.81 -14.08
C TYR A 63 -15.25 -3.03 -13.51
N ASN A 64 -15.48 -1.82 -12.98
CA ASN A 64 -14.54 -1.02 -12.16
C ASN A 64 -13.09 -0.97 -12.67
N VAL A 65 -12.89 -0.49 -13.90
CA VAL A 65 -11.57 -0.51 -14.56
C VAL A 65 -10.58 0.40 -13.85
N SER A 66 -11.03 1.53 -13.29
CA SER A 66 -10.19 2.43 -12.48
C SER A 66 -9.56 1.71 -11.29
N HIS A 67 -10.32 0.84 -10.63
CA HIS A 67 -9.86 0.09 -9.46
C HIS A 67 -9.38 -1.30 -9.85
N GLY A 68 -8.76 -1.46 -11.03
CA GLY A 68 -8.13 -2.72 -11.45
C GLY A 68 -9.10 -3.89 -11.57
N HIS A 69 -10.35 -3.63 -11.93
CA HIS A 69 -11.41 -4.62 -12.11
C HIS A 69 -11.89 -5.37 -10.87
N TYR A 70 -11.51 -4.95 -9.66
CA TYR A 70 -12.04 -5.59 -8.45
C TYR A 70 -13.54 -5.33 -8.32
N LYS A 71 -14.29 -6.38 -7.95
CA LYS A 71 -15.74 -6.31 -7.70
C LYS A 71 -16.05 -5.59 -6.39
N LEU A 72 -15.65 -4.33 -6.27
CA LEU A 72 -15.98 -3.43 -5.17
C LEU A 72 -16.95 -2.37 -5.69
N ASN A 73 -18.09 -2.21 -5.02
CA ASN A 73 -19.13 -1.26 -5.44
C ASN A 73 -18.77 0.22 -5.20
N THR A 74 -17.83 0.74 -5.99
CA THR A 74 -17.34 2.12 -5.99
C THR A 74 -17.71 2.86 -7.28
N SER A 75 -17.51 4.17 -7.31
CA SER A 75 -17.47 4.90 -8.58
C SER A 75 -16.27 4.46 -9.44
N ASP A 76 -16.44 4.52 -10.75
CA ASP A 76 -15.41 4.26 -11.76
C ASP A 76 -15.23 5.52 -12.60
N SER A 77 -14.05 6.14 -12.54
CA SER A 77 -13.76 7.42 -13.23
C SER A 77 -13.37 7.23 -14.69
N LEU A 78 -13.05 6.00 -15.09
CA LEU A 78 -12.68 5.62 -16.45
C LEU A 78 -13.86 5.02 -17.25
N SER A 79 -14.95 4.63 -16.59
CA SER A 79 -16.18 4.20 -17.28
C SER A 79 -17.04 5.41 -17.69
N MET A 80 -17.45 5.45 -18.97
CA MET A 80 -18.41 6.43 -19.49
C MET A 80 -19.87 5.96 -19.34
N ASP A 81 -20.09 4.66 -19.15
CA ASP A 81 -21.42 4.05 -19.05
C ASP A 81 -21.80 3.74 -17.59
N PRO A 82 -23.10 3.76 -17.24
CA PRO A 82 -23.56 3.34 -15.91
C PRO A 82 -23.16 1.89 -15.66
N VAL A 83 -22.30 1.69 -14.66
CA VAL A 83 -21.74 0.38 -14.34
C VAL A 83 -22.83 -0.49 -13.69
N ILE A 84 -23.15 -1.63 -14.31
CA ILE A 84 -24.01 -2.64 -13.69
C ILE A 84 -23.17 -3.32 -12.61
N VAL A 85 -23.57 -3.18 -11.35
CA VAL A 85 -22.87 -3.76 -10.21
C VAL A 85 -23.15 -5.27 -10.17
N PRO A 86 -22.12 -6.14 -10.30
CA PRO A 86 -22.30 -7.58 -10.14
C PRO A 86 -22.91 -7.92 -8.78
N GLU A 87 -23.83 -8.89 -8.73
CA GLU A 87 -24.52 -9.29 -7.50
C GLU A 87 -23.55 -9.77 -6.40
N ASP A 88 -22.40 -10.33 -6.80
CA ASP A 88 -21.35 -10.83 -5.90
C ASP A 88 -20.31 -9.76 -5.51
N SER A 89 -20.56 -8.47 -5.81
CA SER A 89 -19.65 -7.39 -5.46
C SER A 89 -19.53 -7.17 -3.95
N GLY A 90 -18.31 -6.96 -3.49
CA GLY A 90 -18.01 -6.46 -2.17
C GLY A 90 -18.57 -5.05 -1.96
N THR A 91 -18.85 -4.75 -0.69
CA THR A 91 -19.32 -3.43 -0.25
C THR A 91 -18.16 -2.44 -0.12
N PRO A 92 -18.37 -1.17 -0.51
CA PRO A 92 -17.37 -0.12 -0.38
C PRO A 92 -17.20 0.36 1.07
N ILE A 93 -18.05 -0.09 2.00
CA ILE A 93 -18.02 0.36 3.39
C ILE A 93 -17.55 -0.77 4.30
N GLY A 94 -16.54 -0.49 5.12
CA GLY A 94 -15.96 -1.43 6.06
C GLY A 94 -15.86 -0.87 7.48
N TRP A 95 -15.87 -1.75 8.46
CA TRP A 95 -15.63 -1.39 9.86
C TRP A 95 -14.43 -2.16 10.41
N TYR A 96 -13.61 -1.44 11.17
CA TYR A 96 -12.53 -1.98 11.98
C TYR A 96 -12.81 -1.75 13.45
N ARG A 97 -12.46 -2.72 14.30
CA ARG A 97 -12.57 -2.60 15.76
C ARG A 97 -11.33 -3.13 16.45
N LYS A 98 -10.88 -2.44 17.48
CA LYS A 98 -9.75 -2.86 18.32
C LYS A 98 -10.07 -2.64 19.80
N ARG A 99 -9.67 -3.61 20.62
CA ARG A 99 -9.75 -3.54 22.08
C ARG A 99 -8.33 -3.50 22.66
N PHE A 100 -8.13 -2.70 23.69
CA PHE A 100 -6.85 -2.63 24.43
C PHE A 100 -7.08 -2.03 25.81
N THR A 101 -6.17 -2.31 26.74
CA THR A 101 -6.13 -1.70 28.07
C THR A 101 -5.00 -0.68 28.15
N LEU A 102 -5.13 0.29 29.04
CA LEU A 102 -4.08 1.27 29.31
C LEU A 102 -3.63 1.20 30.77
N PRO A 103 -2.34 1.40 31.03
CA PRO A 103 -1.82 1.58 32.39
C PRO A 103 -2.46 2.77 33.12
N ALA A 104 -2.59 2.66 34.44
CA ALA A 104 -3.20 3.71 35.28
C ALA A 104 -2.36 5.00 35.34
N ASP A 105 -1.06 4.91 35.15
CA ASP A 105 -0.11 6.04 35.12
C ASP A 105 -0.16 6.84 33.81
N TYR A 106 -1.06 6.51 32.87
CA TYR A 106 -1.34 7.34 31.70
C TYR A 106 -2.52 8.29 31.92
N SER A 107 -3.21 8.21 33.07
CA SER A 107 -4.43 8.98 33.34
C SER A 107 -4.22 10.50 33.45
N ASP A 108 -2.98 10.96 33.67
CA ASP A 108 -2.61 12.37 33.69
C ASP A 108 -1.89 12.84 32.42
N LYS A 109 -1.72 11.95 31.44
CA LYS A 109 -1.00 12.19 30.17
C LYS A 109 -1.94 12.56 29.03
N LEU A 110 -1.35 12.97 27.91
CA LEU A 110 -2.04 13.11 26.62
C LEU A 110 -1.86 11.83 25.82
N VAL A 111 -2.94 11.33 25.21
CA VAL A 111 -2.97 10.10 24.43
C VAL A 111 -3.55 10.42 23.06
N TYR A 112 -2.74 10.22 22.03
CA TYR A 112 -3.13 10.42 20.64
C TYR A 112 -3.34 9.08 19.94
N LEU A 113 -4.42 8.99 19.16
CA LEU A 113 -4.63 7.93 18.17
C LEU A 113 -4.28 8.48 16.78
N GLU A 114 -3.36 7.82 16.10
CA GLU A 114 -2.85 8.23 14.80
C GLU A 114 -3.06 7.14 13.74
N PHE A 115 -3.46 7.54 12.55
CA PHE A 115 -3.50 6.69 11.36
C PHE A 115 -2.73 7.39 10.24
N GLU A 116 -1.77 6.72 9.61
CA GLU A 116 -0.95 7.32 8.55
C GLU A 116 -1.65 7.38 7.18
N GLY A 117 -2.76 6.65 7.03
CA GLY A 117 -3.57 6.62 5.82
C GLY A 117 -4.72 5.63 5.96
N ILE A 118 -5.93 6.10 5.66
CA ILE A 118 -7.13 5.29 5.56
C ILE A 118 -7.80 5.68 4.24
N PHE A 119 -7.95 4.73 3.33
CA PHE A 119 -8.68 4.97 2.10
C PHE A 119 -10.11 4.44 2.29
N ARG A 120 -11.14 5.27 2.41
CA ARG A 120 -11.16 6.74 2.63
C ARG A 120 -12.37 7.13 3.48
N ASP A 121 -12.63 8.43 3.61
CA ASP A 121 -13.82 8.98 4.27
C ASP A 121 -14.15 8.32 5.61
N SER A 122 -13.12 8.28 6.46
CA SER A 122 -13.13 7.51 7.69
C SER A 122 -13.82 8.24 8.83
N GLU A 123 -14.49 7.50 9.71
CA GLU A 123 -15.06 8.01 10.96
C GLU A 123 -14.54 7.20 12.15
N ILE A 124 -14.06 7.91 13.16
CA ILE A 124 -13.36 7.32 14.30
C ILE A 124 -14.23 7.47 15.55
N TYR A 125 -14.36 6.35 16.27
CA TYR A 125 -15.07 6.29 17.54
C TYR A 125 -14.19 5.63 18.60
N VAL A 126 -14.23 6.14 19.82
CA VAL A 126 -13.56 5.56 21.00
C VAL A 126 -14.58 5.43 22.12
N ASN A 127 -14.75 4.23 22.68
CA ASN A 127 -15.69 3.94 23.77
C ASN A 127 -17.13 4.43 23.49
N GLY A 128 -17.58 4.33 22.24
CA GLY A 128 -18.91 4.81 21.83
C GLY A 128 -19.03 6.31 21.62
N THR A 129 -17.91 7.04 21.64
CA THR A 129 -17.83 8.48 21.40
C THR A 129 -17.28 8.77 20.02
N PHE A 130 -17.95 9.63 19.25
CA PHE A 130 -17.41 10.11 17.97
C PHE A 130 -16.24 11.06 18.22
N ILE A 131 -15.10 10.77 17.61
CA ILE A 131 -13.85 11.53 17.76
C ILE A 131 -13.65 12.47 16.58
N GLY A 132 -13.86 11.98 15.36
CA GLY A 132 -13.65 12.78 14.17
C GLY A 132 -13.91 12.02 12.88
N ARG A 133 -13.85 12.78 11.78
CA ARG A 133 -13.93 12.27 10.42
C ARG A 133 -12.73 12.78 9.63
N HIS A 134 -12.20 11.95 8.74
CA HIS A 134 -11.11 12.32 7.83
C HIS A 134 -11.41 11.82 6.42
N MET A 135 -11.52 12.74 5.49
CA MET A 135 -12.01 12.49 4.13
C MET A 135 -10.92 11.92 3.21
N SER A 136 -9.72 12.50 3.27
CA SER A 136 -8.58 12.17 2.42
C SER A 136 -8.23 10.68 2.50
N GLY A 137 -7.99 10.07 1.34
CA GLY A 137 -7.49 8.72 1.24
C GLY A 137 -5.99 8.57 1.51
N TYR A 138 -5.22 9.67 1.55
CA TYR A 138 -3.76 9.61 1.45
C TYR A 138 -3.01 10.34 2.56
N THR A 139 -3.59 11.39 3.14
CA THR A 139 -2.97 12.07 4.28
C THR A 139 -3.32 11.36 5.59
N GLY A 140 -2.37 11.38 6.54
CA GLY A 140 -2.61 10.85 7.88
C GLY A 140 -3.52 11.75 8.72
N MET A 141 -3.99 11.21 9.85
CA MET A 141 -4.79 11.91 10.83
C MET A 141 -4.35 11.55 12.24
N ARG A 142 -4.47 12.51 13.17
CA ARG A 142 -4.12 12.33 14.58
C ARG A 142 -5.18 12.99 15.46
N PHE A 143 -5.72 12.25 16.42
CA PHE A 143 -6.72 12.72 17.37
C PHE A 143 -6.21 12.56 18.80
N GLU A 144 -6.30 13.62 19.60
CA GLU A 144 -6.16 13.54 21.06
C GLU A 144 -7.43 12.89 21.63
N ILE A 145 -7.29 11.84 22.45
CA ILE A 145 -8.40 11.01 22.92
C ILE A 145 -8.38 10.74 24.44
N SER A 146 -7.57 11.45 25.23
CA SER A 146 -7.41 11.16 26.67
C SER A 146 -8.73 11.21 27.43
N ASP A 147 -9.59 12.18 27.11
CA ASP A 147 -10.83 12.46 27.85
C ASP A 147 -11.89 11.36 27.74
N VAL A 148 -11.75 10.44 26.78
CA VAL A 148 -12.71 9.36 26.54
C VAL A 148 -12.16 7.98 26.93
N LEU A 149 -10.90 7.90 27.36
CA LEU A 149 -10.23 6.64 27.69
C LEU A 149 -10.47 6.20 29.14
N TYR A 150 -10.41 4.89 29.34
CA TYR A 150 -10.38 4.24 30.64
C TYR A 150 -8.95 3.85 31.01
N PHE A 151 -8.56 4.17 32.24
CA PHE A 151 -7.23 3.90 32.81
C PHE A 151 -7.29 3.00 34.06
N ASP A 152 -8.48 2.48 34.39
CA ASP A 152 -8.75 1.68 35.59
C ASP A 152 -8.72 0.17 35.32
N GLY A 153 -8.10 -0.24 34.21
CA GLY A 153 -8.00 -1.64 33.76
C GLY A 153 -9.18 -2.12 32.90
N ARG A 154 -10.21 -1.29 32.69
CA ARG A 154 -11.24 -1.56 31.68
C ARG A 154 -10.65 -1.52 30.26
N GLU A 155 -11.25 -2.29 29.36
CA GLU A 155 -10.90 -2.23 27.94
C GLU A 155 -11.42 -0.92 27.32
N ASN A 156 -10.55 -0.29 26.55
CA ASN A 156 -10.89 0.73 25.59
C ASN A 156 -11.23 0.08 24.24
N VAL A 157 -12.18 0.66 23.52
CA VAL A 157 -12.64 0.18 22.22
C VAL A 157 -12.50 1.29 21.20
N VAL A 158 -11.67 1.07 20.18
CA VAL A 158 -11.63 1.91 18.97
C VAL A 158 -12.49 1.24 17.91
N ALA A 159 -13.36 2.00 17.26
CA ALA A 159 -14.10 1.58 16.07
C ALA A 159 -13.87 2.60 14.95
N VAL A 160 -13.52 2.12 13.76
CA VAL A 160 -13.27 2.93 12.58
C VAL A 160 -14.22 2.48 11.48
N ARG A 161 -15.04 3.39 10.98
CA ARG A 161 -15.78 3.20 9.74
C ARG A 161 -14.93 3.73 8.59
N VAL A 162 -14.91 3.02 7.49
CA VAL A 162 -14.22 3.41 6.25
C VAL A 162 -15.23 3.35 5.11
N ASP A 163 -15.27 4.38 4.27
CA ASP A 163 -16.22 4.50 3.17
C ASP A 163 -15.50 4.82 1.86
N CYS A 164 -15.35 3.79 1.03
CA CYS A 164 -14.65 3.85 -0.25
C CYS A 164 -15.62 4.01 -1.43
N THR A 165 -16.86 4.46 -1.19
CA THR A 165 -17.88 4.50 -2.26
C THR A 165 -17.46 5.42 -3.41
N GLN A 166 -16.68 6.47 -3.11
CA GLN A 166 -16.12 7.39 -4.10
C GLN A 166 -14.64 7.14 -4.32
N ASN A 167 -14.18 7.29 -5.56
CA ASN A 167 -12.77 7.31 -5.93
C ASN A 167 -12.20 8.74 -5.92
N GLU A 168 -10.89 8.88 -5.72
CA GLU A 168 -10.15 10.13 -5.97
C GLU A 168 -9.43 10.06 -7.31
N GLY A 169 -8.91 8.91 -7.70
CA GLY A 169 -8.09 8.72 -8.89
C GLY A 169 -8.76 7.99 -10.05
N TRP A 170 -7.93 7.63 -11.03
CA TRP A 170 -8.23 6.77 -12.17
C TRP A 170 -7.32 5.53 -12.19
N PHE A 171 -6.90 5.10 -11.00
CA PHE A 171 -5.96 4.02 -10.72
C PHE A 171 -6.38 3.28 -9.44
N TYR A 172 -5.71 2.18 -9.09
CA TYR A 172 -6.06 1.40 -7.91
C TYR A 172 -5.70 2.12 -6.60
N GLU A 173 -6.72 2.40 -5.78
CA GLU A 173 -6.55 3.16 -4.52
C GLU A 173 -6.60 2.28 -3.26
N GLY A 174 -6.99 1.00 -3.39
CA GLY A 174 -7.29 0.11 -2.27
C GLY A 174 -8.59 0.44 -1.51
N ALA A 175 -8.83 -0.28 -0.42
CA ALA A 175 -9.90 0.01 0.54
C ALA A 175 -9.51 -0.44 1.97
N GLY A 176 -9.44 0.49 2.92
CA GLY A 176 -9.14 0.17 4.32
C GLY A 176 -8.09 1.02 5.00
N ILE A 177 -7.65 0.54 6.16
CA ILE A 177 -6.54 1.13 6.92
C ILE A 177 -5.26 0.54 6.35
N TYR A 178 -4.85 1.06 5.19
CA TYR A 178 -3.78 0.52 4.37
C TYR A 178 -2.38 1.05 4.73
N ARG A 179 -2.29 1.94 5.73
CA ARG A 179 -1.02 2.35 6.38
C ARG A 179 -1.08 2.08 7.88
N ASN A 180 0.01 2.36 8.59
CA ASN A 180 0.10 2.03 10.01
C ASN A 180 -0.84 2.87 10.88
N ALA A 181 -1.18 2.31 12.03
CA ALA A 181 -1.84 2.99 13.13
C ALA A 181 -0.93 3.05 14.35
N PHE A 182 -1.02 4.11 15.15
CA PHE A 182 -0.22 4.28 16.35
C PHE A 182 -1.04 4.81 17.53
N LEU A 183 -0.57 4.49 18.73
CA LEU A 183 -0.93 5.19 19.96
C LEU A 183 0.29 6.01 20.41
N ASP A 184 0.15 7.32 20.60
CA ASP A 184 1.23 8.18 21.08
C ASP A 184 0.89 8.84 22.41
N VAL A 185 1.67 8.53 23.44
CA VAL A 185 1.46 9.01 24.81
C VAL A 185 2.48 10.08 25.18
N ARG A 186 2.03 11.28 25.52
CA ARG A 186 2.88 12.46 25.77
C ARG A 186 2.59 13.08 27.12
N GLU A 187 3.59 13.78 27.66
CA GLU A 187 3.37 14.64 28.82
C GLU A 187 2.49 15.85 28.44
N ARG A 188 1.82 16.46 29.43
CA ARG A 188 0.97 17.66 29.23
C ARG A 188 1.74 18.90 28.80
N VAL A 189 3.05 18.90 29.01
CA VAL A 189 3.98 19.87 28.42
C VAL A 189 4.91 19.07 27.53
N SER A 190 4.71 19.18 26.21
CA SER A 190 5.35 18.30 25.23
C SER A 190 5.67 19.04 23.94
N ILE A 191 6.51 18.40 23.13
CA ILE A 191 6.76 18.84 21.76
C ILE A 191 5.45 18.65 20.99
N ALA A 192 5.05 19.61 20.16
CA ALA A 192 3.88 19.47 19.30
C ALA A 192 4.21 18.45 18.19
N PRO A 193 3.29 17.53 17.86
CA PRO A 193 3.54 16.55 16.81
C PRO A 193 3.91 17.19 15.46
N ASP A 194 4.84 16.57 14.73
CA ASP A 194 5.35 17.02 13.41
C ASP A 194 5.87 18.48 13.39
N SER A 195 6.22 19.02 14.57
CA SER A 195 6.64 20.42 14.70
C SER A 195 8.15 20.62 14.60
N VAL A 196 8.95 19.61 14.97
CA VAL A 196 10.41 19.65 14.85
C VAL A 196 10.76 19.81 13.38
N PHE A 197 11.45 20.91 13.06
CA PHE A 197 11.92 21.20 11.72
C PHE A 197 13.42 21.48 11.78
N VAL A 198 14.18 20.71 11.01
CA VAL A 198 15.64 20.81 10.92
C VAL A 198 16.02 21.29 9.53
N LYS A 199 16.55 22.50 9.45
CA LYS A 199 17.05 23.09 8.20
C LYS A 199 18.57 23.15 8.22
N SER A 200 19.20 22.42 7.31
CA SER A 200 20.64 22.50 7.07
C SER A 200 20.97 23.58 6.02
N ILE A 201 22.01 24.36 6.29
CA ILE A 201 22.56 25.38 5.40
C ILE A 201 24.07 25.09 5.26
N PRO A 202 24.46 24.19 4.34
CA PRO A 202 25.85 23.85 4.11
C PRO A 202 26.62 24.98 3.41
N VAL A 203 27.92 25.07 3.72
CA VAL A 203 28.90 25.91 3.05
C VAL A 203 29.87 25.00 2.32
N PHE A 204 29.99 25.21 1.00
CA PHE A 204 30.87 24.44 0.14
C PHE A 204 32.13 25.21 -0.23
N ASP A 205 33.26 24.52 -0.30
CA ASP A 205 34.51 24.96 -0.91
C ASP A 205 34.94 23.90 -1.92
N ASN A 206 35.00 24.26 -3.21
CA ASN A 206 35.24 23.33 -4.33
C ASN A 206 34.38 22.05 -4.26
N ASP A 207 33.05 22.22 -4.16
CA ASP A 207 32.04 21.15 -4.06
C ASP A 207 32.15 20.24 -2.81
N ILE A 208 33.01 20.59 -1.85
CA ILE A 208 33.14 19.88 -0.58
C ILE A 208 32.47 20.70 0.53
N ALA A 209 31.54 20.09 1.27
CA ALA A 209 30.91 20.73 2.42
C ALA A 209 31.91 20.84 3.58
N ILE A 210 32.35 22.06 3.90
CA ILE A 210 33.33 22.32 4.97
C ILE A 210 32.67 22.63 6.32
N SER A 211 31.43 23.12 6.31
CA SER A 211 30.61 23.32 7.50
C SER A 211 29.14 23.44 7.15
N ALA A 212 28.25 23.26 8.12
CA ALA A 212 26.83 23.54 7.97
C ALA A 212 26.28 24.26 9.21
N GLN A 213 25.45 25.28 8.99
CA GLN A 213 24.56 25.80 10.03
C GLN A 213 23.32 24.92 10.06
N ILE A 214 22.92 24.50 11.26
CA ILE A 214 21.68 23.75 11.49
C ILE A 214 20.74 24.66 12.26
N ASP A 215 19.72 25.15 11.56
CA ASP A 215 18.60 25.87 12.17
C ASP A 215 17.53 24.85 12.55
N VAL A 216 17.14 24.83 13.82
CA VAL A 216 16.12 23.92 14.34
C VAL A 216 15.02 24.72 15.03
N SER A 217 13.78 24.33 14.80
CA SER A 217 12.62 24.90 15.47
C SER A 217 11.64 23.80 15.85
N CYS A 218 10.91 23.97 16.95
CA CYS A 218 9.75 23.17 17.28
C CYS A 218 8.70 24.02 17.98
N GLU A 219 7.46 23.56 17.98
CA GLU A 219 6.37 24.16 18.76
C GLU A 219 6.22 23.34 20.04
N ILE A 220 6.15 24.01 21.19
CA ILE A 220 5.88 23.36 22.48
C ILE A 220 4.44 23.64 22.88
N VAL A 221 3.71 22.60 23.29
CA VAL A 221 2.33 22.70 23.79
C VAL A 221 2.33 22.63 25.30
N ASN A 222 1.49 23.45 25.94
CA ASN A 222 1.23 23.41 27.38
C ASN A 222 -0.28 23.23 27.63
N GLU A 223 -0.69 22.00 27.95
CA GLU A 223 -2.07 21.65 28.32
C GLU A 223 -2.34 21.78 29.83
N THR A 224 -1.53 22.57 30.53
CA THR A 224 -1.75 22.92 31.95
C THR A 224 -2.39 24.29 32.10
N ASP A 225 -3.03 24.52 33.24
CA ASP A 225 -3.79 25.73 33.57
C ASP A 225 -2.92 26.90 34.07
N ILE A 226 -1.59 26.74 34.01
CA ILE A 226 -0.63 27.77 34.38
C ILE A 226 0.44 27.90 33.32
N ASP A 227 1.00 29.11 33.20
CA ASP A 227 2.17 29.37 32.37
C ASP A 227 3.35 28.52 32.86
N ARG A 228 4.07 27.91 31.92
CA ARG A 228 5.23 27.06 32.21
C ARG A 228 6.49 27.65 31.63
N THR A 229 7.53 27.76 32.44
CA THR A 229 8.90 27.94 31.93
C THR A 229 9.45 26.58 31.55
N VAL A 230 9.85 26.44 30.29
CA VAL A 230 10.26 25.17 29.68
C VAL A 230 11.68 25.32 29.15
N SER A 231 12.55 24.38 29.52
CA SER A 231 13.88 24.25 28.94
C SER A 231 13.81 23.32 27.73
N VAL A 232 14.21 23.81 26.56
CA VAL A 232 14.23 23.05 25.31
C VAL A 232 15.68 22.89 24.86
N SER A 233 16.10 21.64 24.68
CA SER A 233 17.44 21.29 24.20
C SER A 233 17.37 20.62 22.84
N PHE A 234 18.17 21.09 21.90
CA PHE A 234 18.36 20.49 20.59
C PHE A 234 19.77 19.92 20.53
N SER A 235 19.90 18.63 20.24
CA SER A 235 21.19 17.92 20.24
C SER A 235 21.43 17.20 18.91
N THR A 236 22.61 17.43 18.36
CA THR A 236 23.23 16.56 17.35
C THR A 236 24.19 15.59 18.06
N GLU A 237 24.87 14.72 17.29
CA GLU A 237 25.96 13.86 17.82
C GLU A 237 27.11 14.67 18.46
N GLU A 238 27.33 15.92 18.02
CA GLU A 238 28.51 16.72 18.39
C GLU A 238 28.20 17.88 19.35
N GLN A 239 26.97 18.41 19.30
CA GLN A 239 26.63 19.67 19.97
C GLN A 239 25.21 19.65 20.52
N THR A 240 25.03 20.26 21.69
CA THR A 240 23.72 20.60 22.25
C THR A 240 23.56 22.11 22.36
N PHE A 241 22.40 22.62 21.96
CA PHE A 241 21.94 23.98 22.22
C PHE A 241 20.72 23.92 23.13
N THR A 242 20.68 24.76 24.16
CA THR A 242 19.54 24.83 25.10
C THR A 242 19.02 26.27 25.20
N THR A 243 17.70 26.41 25.22
CA THR A 243 17.00 27.67 25.46
C THR A 243 15.87 27.48 26.45
N GLU A 244 15.50 28.56 27.15
CA GLU A 244 14.30 28.60 27.99
C GLU A 244 13.24 29.48 27.33
N ILE A 245 11.98 29.02 27.35
CA ILE A 245 10.82 29.75 26.86
C ILE A 245 9.69 29.71 27.89
N VAL A 246 8.78 30.68 27.81
CA VAL A 246 7.52 30.65 28.57
C VAL A 246 6.41 30.21 27.62
N VAL A 247 5.75 29.10 27.96
CA VAL A 247 4.59 28.58 27.24
C VAL A 247 3.33 28.94 28.03
N PRO A 248 2.40 29.75 27.47
CA PRO A 248 1.19 30.14 28.17
C PRO A 248 0.33 28.94 28.59
N SER A 249 -0.49 29.10 29.63
CA SER A 249 -1.51 28.12 30.01
C SER A 249 -2.43 27.79 28.82
N PHE A 250 -2.68 26.51 28.55
CA PHE A 250 -3.47 26.05 27.39
C PHE A 250 -3.00 26.66 26.06
N GLY A 251 -1.69 26.87 25.95
CA GLY A 251 -1.06 27.63 24.89
C GLY A 251 0.06 26.89 24.20
N LYS A 252 0.62 27.56 23.19
CA LYS A 252 1.73 27.08 22.38
C LYS A 252 2.80 28.16 22.28
N ALA A 253 4.06 27.76 22.16
CA ALA A 253 5.16 28.69 21.90
C ALA A 253 6.28 28.01 21.09
N ASP A 254 6.90 28.76 20.19
CA ASP A 254 8.01 28.27 19.37
C ASP A 254 9.33 28.31 20.15
N ALA A 255 10.06 27.21 20.14
CA ALA A 255 11.46 27.14 20.53
C ALA A 255 12.33 27.10 19.27
N ASN A 256 13.41 27.87 19.28
CA ASN A 256 14.33 27.97 18.14
C ASN A 256 15.77 27.78 18.63
N GLY A 257 16.57 27.07 17.84
CA GLY A 257 17.97 26.81 18.11
C GLY A 257 18.83 26.92 16.86
N LYS A 258 20.11 27.19 17.08
CA LYS A 258 21.12 27.22 16.01
C LYS A 258 22.36 26.48 16.46
N LEU A 259 22.77 25.50 15.65
CA LEU A 259 23.97 24.71 15.86
C LEU A 259 24.91 24.84 14.65
N ARG A 260 26.18 24.47 14.83
CA ARG A 260 27.16 24.46 13.75
C ARG A 260 27.88 23.11 13.73
N VAL A 261 27.85 22.46 12.57
CA VAL A 261 28.58 21.22 12.31
C VAL A 261 29.76 21.54 11.40
N ASN A 262 30.95 21.03 11.73
CA ASN A 262 32.15 21.18 10.89
C ASN A 262 32.38 19.86 10.12
N ASN A 263 32.78 19.95 8.85
CA ASN A 263 32.96 18.78 7.98
C ASN A 263 31.75 17.81 8.02
N PRO A 264 30.53 18.29 7.73
CA PRO A 264 29.33 17.48 7.88
C PRO A 264 29.35 16.27 6.92
N ARG A 265 28.80 15.15 7.39
CA ARG A 265 28.40 14.05 6.51
C ARG A 265 27.23 14.53 5.65
N VAL A 266 27.40 14.54 4.33
CA VAL A 266 26.41 15.08 3.39
C VAL A 266 25.50 14.00 2.86
N TRP A 267 24.22 14.33 2.74
CA TRP A 267 23.28 13.50 2.01
C TRP A 267 23.46 13.74 0.51
N ASP A 268 23.71 12.67 -0.23
CA ASP A 268 23.80 12.66 -1.69
C ASP A 268 23.10 11.40 -2.22
N VAL A 269 22.73 11.38 -3.51
CA VAL A 269 22.14 10.19 -4.14
C VAL A 269 23.11 9.00 -4.14
N ASP A 270 24.42 9.24 -4.15
CA ASP A 270 25.42 8.16 -4.15
C ASP A 270 25.90 7.80 -2.72
N THR A 271 25.86 8.77 -1.81
CA THR A 271 26.22 8.63 -0.40
C THR A 271 25.13 9.25 0.50
N PRO A 272 24.03 8.54 0.78
CA PRO A 272 22.88 9.10 1.48
C PRO A 272 23.07 9.14 2.99
N GLU A 273 24.03 9.92 3.48
CA GLU A 273 24.30 10.05 4.91
C GLU A 273 23.15 10.77 5.63
N LEU A 274 22.65 10.14 6.69
CA LEU A 274 21.59 10.68 7.55
C LEU A 274 22.16 11.03 8.93
N CYS A 275 21.66 12.14 9.47
CA CYS A 275 21.95 12.64 10.81
C CYS A 275 20.67 12.59 11.65
N GLU A 276 20.82 12.63 12.97
CA GLU A 276 19.71 12.68 13.92
C GLU A 276 19.74 14.00 14.71
N MET A 277 18.56 14.60 14.89
CA MET A 277 18.33 15.73 15.79
C MET A 277 17.44 15.25 16.94
N THR A 278 17.98 15.18 18.15
CA THR A 278 17.21 14.89 19.36
C THR A 278 16.77 16.20 20.00
N THR A 279 15.45 16.37 20.13
CA THR A 279 14.83 17.50 20.83
C THR A 279 14.31 17.01 22.17
N THR A 280 14.74 17.63 23.26
CA THR A 280 14.30 17.31 24.62
C THR A 280 13.68 18.53 25.28
N VAL A 281 12.48 18.35 25.81
CA VAL A 281 11.73 19.34 26.57
C VAL A 281 11.75 18.94 28.04
N ALA A 282 12.13 19.85 28.92
CA ALA A 282 12.10 19.66 30.36
C ALA A 282 11.30 20.78 31.05
N CYS A 283 10.34 20.40 31.90
CA CYS A 283 9.51 21.31 32.68
C CYS A 283 9.33 20.76 34.10
N GLY A 284 10.18 21.20 35.04
CA GLY A 284 10.22 20.63 36.39
C GLY A 284 10.67 19.16 36.34
N ASN A 285 9.77 18.23 36.69
CA ASN A 285 10.03 16.78 36.60
C ASN A 285 9.51 16.15 35.30
N LEU A 286 8.78 16.91 34.47
CA LEU A 286 8.26 16.41 33.20
C LEU A 286 9.35 16.48 32.14
N THR A 287 9.49 15.42 31.35
CA THR A 287 10.41 15.36 30.22
C THR A 287 9.74 14.71 29.02
N ASP A 288 9.86 15.35 27.86
CA ASP A 288 9.43 14.80 26.58
C ASP A 288 10.61 14.83 25.60
N THR A 289 10.70 13.86 24.70
CA THR A 289 11.83 13.76 23.76
C THR A 289 11.36 13.19 22.43
N GLU A 290 11.78 13.85 21.35
CA GLU A 290 11.57 13.40 19.98
C GLU A 290 12.89 13.41 19.21
N SER A 291 13.02 12.49 18.27
CA SER A 291 14.12 12.44 17.32
C SER A 291 13.60 12.68 15.91
N ALA A 292 14.31 13.50 15.14
CA ALA A 292 14.06 13.71 13.72
C ALA A 292 15.32 13.37 12.91
N ALA A 293 15.19 12.46 11.94
CA ALA A 293 16.22 12.23 10.94
C ALA A 293 16.28 13.43 9.98
N TYR A 294 17.48 13.81 9.55
CA TYR A 294 17.70 14.86 8.55
C TYR A 294 18.98 14.59 7.75
N GLY A 295 19.15 15.28 6.62
CA GLY A 295 20.39 15.24 5.84
C GLY A 295 20.98 16.64 5.61
N VAL A 296 22.31 16.72 5.54
CA VAL A 296 23.01 17.95 5.15
C VAL A 296 23.20 17.95 3.64
N ARG A 297 22.49 18.82 2.94
CA ARG A 297 22.55 18.94 1.47
C ARG A 297 22.05 20.29 1.00
N SER A 298 22.48 20.70 -0.19
CA SER A 298 21.91 21.85 -0.91
C SER A 298 21.28 21.42 -2.23
N ILE A 299 20.16 22.04 -2.59
CA ILE A 299 19.51 21.86 -3.90
C ILE A 299 19.38 23.21 -4.60
N ARG A 300 19.43 23.19 -5.93
CA ARG A 300 19.21 24.38 -6.76
C ARG A 300 18.70 23.98 -8.14
N PHE A 301 17.59 24.58 -8.54
CA PHE A 301 17.11 24.53 -9.93
C PHE A 301 17.58 25.79 -10.63
N ASP A 302 18.35 25.60 -11.69
CA ASP A 302 18.91 26.64 -12.53
C ASP A 302 18.15 26.67 -13.86
N PRO A 303 17.73 27.85 -14.35
CA PRO A 303 16.95 27.93 -15.57
C PRO A 303 17.74 27.62 -16.85
N ASP A 304 19.08 27.67 -16.83
CA ASP A 304 19.94 27.43 -18.00
C ASP A 304 20.69 26.09 -17.92
N GLU A 305 20.98 25.63 -16.70
CA GLU A 305 21.86 24.49 -16.43
C GLU A 305 21.16 23.28 -15.80
N GLY A 306 19.86 23.39 -15.48
CA GLY A 306 19.05 22.32 -14.91
C GLY A 306 19.24 22.17 -13.40
N PHE A 307 19.32 20.94 -12.88
CA PHE A 307 19.34 20.69 -11.44
C PHE A 307 20.75 20.52 -10.88
N PHE A 308 20.94 21.01 -9.65
CA PHE A 308 22.17 20.87 -8.88
C PHE A 308 21.88 20.30 -7.50
N LEU A 309 22.68 19.31 -7.12
CA LEU A 309 22.74 18.74 -5.76
C LEU A 309 24.15 18.98 -5.24
N ASN A 310 24.29 19.54 -4.04
CA ASN A 310 25.60 19.75 -3.40
C ASN A 310 26.64 20.50 -4.27
N GLY A 311 26.18 21.47 -5.08
CA GLY A 311 27.05 22.27 -5.96
C GLY A 311 27.36 21.65 -7.33
N ARG A 312 27.15 20.34 -7.49
CA ARG A 312 27.34 19.61 -8.76
C ARG A 312 26.04 19.53 -9.56
N ARG A 313 26.14 19.67 -10.89
CA ARG A 313 25.01 19.40 -11.81
C ARG A 313 24.64 17.93 -11.70
N LEU A 314 23.35 17.64 -11.59
CA LEU A 314 22.80 16.29 -11.58
C LEU A 314 21.51 16.29 -12.41
N GLU A 315 21.46 15.46 -13.44
CA GLU A 315 20.22 15.23 -14.18
C GLU A 315 19.26 14.38 -13.34
N ILE A 316 18.00 14.79 -13.25
CA ILE A 316 16.93 14.04 -12.61
C ILE A 316 16.51 12.89 -13.53
N ARG A 317 16.83 11.66 -13.11
CA ARG A 317 16.47 10.39 -13.75
C ARG A 317 15.31 9.79 -12.96
N GLY A 318 14.14 10.35 -13.19
CA GLY A 318 12.95 10.13 -12.37
C GLY A 318 12.04 9.03 -12.87
N ALA A 319 11.21 8.51 -11.97
CA ALA A 319 10.05 7.68 -12.31
C ALA A 319 8.81 8.10 -11.50
N CYS A 320 7.65 8.18 -12.16
CA CYS A 320 6.36 8.25 -11.50
C CYS A 320 6.03 6.89 -10.87
N LEU A 321 5.44 6.92 -9.67
CA LEU A 321 5.20 5.74 -8.85
C LEU A 321 3.85 5.81 -8.14
N HIS A 322 2.93 4.92 -8.51
CA HIS A 322 1.72 4.61 -7.74
C HIS A 322 2.03 3.68 -6.55
N GLN A 323 1.12 3.64 -5.58
CA GLN A 323 1.38 3.01 -4.28
C GLN A 323 1.32 1.48 -4.29
N ASP A 324 0.52 0.84 -5.15
CA ASP A 324 0.17 -0.58 -5.04
C ASP A 324 1.30 -1.56 -5.43
N PHE A 325 1.12 -2.82 -5.04
CA PHE A 325 2.02 -3.94 -5.34
C PHE A 325 1.28 -5.27 -5.41
N ALA A 326 1.72 -6.19 -6.31
CA ALA A 326 0.98 -7.37 -6.76
C ALA A 326 0.44 -8.31 -5.67
N CYS A 327 1.05 -8.36 -4.49
CA CYS A 327 0.68 -9.29 -3.43
C CYS A 327 -0.22 -8.67 -2.37
N VAL A 328 -0.20 -7.36 -2.20
CA VAL A 328 -0.76 -6.69 -1.01
C VAL A 328 -1.65 -5.49 -1.33
N GLY A 329 -1.90 -5.20 -2.61
CA GLY A 329 -2.64 -4.01 -3.01
C GLY A 329 -1.91 -2.78 -2.51
N SER A 330 -2.62 -1.89 -1.81
CA SER A 330 -2.02 -0.67 -1.22
C SER A 330 -1.41 -0.90 0.17
N ALA A 331 -1.58 -2.07 0.79
CA ALA A 331 -1.13 -2.37 2.16
C ALA A 331 0.35 -2.79 2.23
N LEU A 332 1.25 -1.93 1.75
CA LEU A 332 2.68 -2.22 1.68
C LEU A 332 3.35 -2.16 3.07
N THR A 333 4.35 -3.02 3.29
CA THR A 333 5.28 -2.90 4.43
C THR A 333 6.54 -2.14 4.04
N TYR A 334 7.38 -1.80 5.03
CA TYR A 334 8.64 -1.10 4.78
C TYR A 334 9.54 -1.81 3.75
N GLU A 335 9.69 -3.13 3.85
CA GLU A 335 10.53 -3.92 2.94
C GLU A 335 9.99 -3.92 1.50
N LEU A 336 8.68 -3.76 1.31
CA LEU A 336 8.08 -3.65 -0.03
C LEU A 336 8.34 -2.26 -0.63
N HIS A 337 8.29 -1.19 0.19
CA HIS A 337 8.75 0.13 -0.25
C HIS A 337 10.24 0.12 -0.59
N GLU A 338 11.07 -0.47 0.27
CA GLU A 338 12.51 -0.65 0.04
C GLU A 338 12.78 -1.41 -1.26
N TYR A 339 12.07 -2.52 -1.50
CA TYR A 339 12.16 -3.29 -2.73
C TYR A 339 11.86 -2.43 -3.97
N LYS A 340 10.74 -1.69 -3.98
CA LYS A 340 10.37 -0.81 -5.10
C LYS A 340 11.46 0.23 -5.38
N ILE A 341 11.95 0.93 -4.34
CA ILE A 341 12.99 1.95 -4.50
C ILE A 341 14.32 1.33 -4.96
N ARG A 342 14.71 0.19 -4.41
CA ARG A 342 15.93 -0.51 -4.81
C ARG A 342 15.90 -0.95 -6.26
N ARG A 343 14.77 -1.49 -6.75
CA ARG A 343 14.64 -1.91 -8.16
C ARG A 343 14.74 -0.71 -9.11
N LEU A 344 14.18 0.44 -8.75
CA LEU A 344 14.35 1.68 -9.52
C LEU A 344 15.80 2.18 -9.49
N ARG A 345 16.46 2.15 -8.32
CA ARG A 345 17.88 2.45 -8.20
C ARG A 345 18.69 1.53 -9.11
N GLU A 346 18.50 0.22 -9.05
CA GLU A 346 19.22 -0.75 -9.91
C GLU A 346 19.03 -0.48 -11.41
N MET A 347 17.92 0.15 -11.82
CA MET A 347 17.68 0.63 -13.19
C MET A 347 18.47 1.89 -13.55
N GLY A 348 18.94 2.66 -12.56
CA GLY A 348 19.61 3.95 -12.75
C GLY A 348 18.78 5.18 -12.37
N CYS A 349 17.57 4.99 -11.82
CA CYS A 349 16.81 6.12 -11.28
C CYS A 349 17.53 6.74 -10.07
N ASN A 350 17.45 8.06 -9.98
CA ASN A 350 17.88 8.84 -8.82
C ASN A 350 16.76 9.72 -8.23
N ALA A 351 15.56 9.69 -8.81
CA ALA A 351 14.39 10.34 -8.26
C ALA A 351 13.08 9.55 -8.47
N ILE A 352 12.07 9.83 -7.66
CA ILE A 352 10.67 9.43 -7.87
C ILE A 352 9.72 10.62 -7.75
N ARG A 353 8.56 10.51 -8.40
CA ARG A 353 7.41 11.39 -8.20
C ARG A 353 6.26 10.57 -7.62
N THR A 354 5.67 11.04 -6.52
CA THR A 354 4.60 10.33 -5.81
C THR A 354 3.25 10.58 -6.48
N SER A 355 3.12 10.12 -7.72
CA SER A 355 1.96 10.34 -8.58
C SER A 355 0.72 9.59 -8.06
N HIS A 356 -0.36 10.24 -7.67
CA HIS A 356 -0.55 11.69 -7.48
C HIS A 356 -1.13 11.94 -6.09
N ASN A 357 -0.37 11.58 -5.05
CA ASN A 357 -0.83 11.63 -3.67
C ASN A 357 0.31 11.63 -2.64
N ALA A 358 -0.06 12.00 -1.41
CA ALA A 358 0.83 12.03 -0.27
C ALA A 358 1.47 10.65 -0.06
N PRO A 359 2.80 10.51 -0.07
CA PRO A 359 3.47 9.22 0.08
C PRO A 359 3.26 8.63 1.47
N ALA A 360 3.48 7.32 1.59
CA ALA A 360 3.64 6.68 2.90
C ALA A 360 4.96 7.16 3.56
N PRO A 361 5.00 7.36 4.89
CA PRO A 361 6.24 7.70 5.59
C PRO A 361 7.37 6.71 5.34
N GLU A 362 7.06 5.42 5.22
CA GLU A 362 8.02 4.35 4.91
C GLU A 362 8.65 4.51 3.52
N LEU A 363 7.91 5.04 2.54
CA LEU A 363 8.44 5.30 1.21
C LEU A 363 9.51 6.38 1.24
N LEU A 364 9.26 7.47 1.96
CA LEU A 364 10.23 8.56 2.14
C LEU A 364 11.44 8.10 2.97
N GLU A 365 11.22 7.28 4.00
CA GLU A 365 12.30 6.65 4.78
C GLU A 365 13.19 5.76 3.90
N ALA A 366 12.60 4.97 3.00
CA ALA A 366 13.36 4.17 2.03
C ALA A 366 14.12 5.06 1.03
N CYS A 367 13.51 6.16 0.57
CA CYS A 367 14.15 7.11 -0.34
C CYS A 367 15.35 7.81 0.29
N ASP A 368 15.20 8.27 1.54
CA ASP A 368 16.27 8.88 2.32
C ASP A 368 17.47 7.94 2.47
N LYS A 369 17.23 6.68 2.83
CA LYS A 369 18.28 5.68 3.08
C LYS A 369 18.95 5.18 1.81
N LEU A 370 18.23 5.11 0.69
CA LEU A 370 18.73 4.56 -0.56
C LEU A 370 19.26 5.63 -1.53
N GLY A 371 19.17 6.92 -1.19
CA GLY A 371 19.63 8.01 -2.05
C GLY A 371 18.71 8.23 -3.26
N MET A 372 17.40 8.26 -3.03
CA MET A 372 16.38 8.53 -4.05
C MET A 372 15.75 9.88 -3.76
N MET A 373 15.83 10.84 -4.69
CA MET A 373 15.16 12.13 -4.54
C MET A 373 13.65 12.01 -4.77
N VAL A 374 12.86 12.94 -4.22
CA VAL A 374 11.39 12.88 -4.26
C VAL A 374 10.80 14.21 -4.70
N MET A 375 9.93 14.15 -5.71
CA MET A 375 8.87 15.15 -5.93
C MET A 375 7.64 14.67 -5.17
N ASP A 376 7.35 15.34 -4.05
CA ASP A 376 6.28 14.99 -3.12
C ASP A 376 5.01 15.75 -3.50
N GLU A 377 3.95 15.02 -3.81
CA GLU A 377 2.76 15.54 -4.48
C GLU A 377 1.49 15.36 -3.64
N THR A 378 0.67 16.40 -3.59
CA THR A 378 -0.68 16.30 -3.01
C THR A 378 -1.69 15.78 -4.04
N ARG A 379 -2.72 15.07 -3.57
CA ARG A 379 -3.86 14.68 -4.43
C ARG A 379 -4.79 15.85 -4.69
N MET A 380 -5.03 16.71 -3.69
CA MET A 380 -6.06 17.74 -3.78
C MET A 380 -5.48 19.11 -4.12
N PHE A 381 -5.79 19.61 -5.32
CA PHE A 381 -5.61 21.03 -5.67
C PHE A 381 -6.84 21.84 -5.24
N GLY A 382 -6.72 22.66 -4.20
CA GLY A 382 -7.88 23.37 -3.67
C GLY A 382 -7.57 24.52 -2.72
N SER A 383 -8.60 25.34 -2.50
CA SER A 383 -8.54 26.49 -1.57
C SER A 383 -9.43 26.35 -0.34
N SER A 384 -10.12 25.21 -0.19
CA SER A 384 -10.86 24.87 1.04
C SER A 384 -9.87 24.64 2.18
N ASP A 385 -10.36 24.69 3.43
CA ASP A 385 -9.52 24.38 4.59
C ASP A 385 -9.02 22.93 4.49
N GLU A 386 -9.88 21.98 4.09
CA GLU A 386 -9.52 20.59 3.81
C GLU A 386 -8.32 20.44 2.84
N ALA A 387 -8.37 21.05 1.65
CA ALA A 387 -7.28 20.97 0.68
C ALA A 387 -5.96 21.59 1.20
N VAL A 388 -6.07 22.69 1.94
CA VAL A 388 -4.91 23.38 2.52
C VAL A 388 -4.35 22.61 3.71
N ASP A 389 -5.19 21.96 4.51
CA ASP A 389 -4.82 21.14 5.65
C ASP A 389 -4.13 19.84 5.19
N GLU A 390 -4.55 19.26 4.07
CA GLU A 390 -3.84 18.14 3.44
C GLU A 390 -2.41 18.56 3.04
N MET A 391 -2.26 19.70 2.35
CA MET A 391 -0.93 20.22 1.99
C MET A 391 -0.10 20.56 3.24
N THR A 392 -0.74 21.13 4.28
CA THR A 392 -0.09 21.44 5.56
C THR A 392 0.45 20.18 6.21
N SER A 393 -0.33 19.10 6.19
CA SER A 393 0.02 17.81 6.79
C SER A 393 1.21 17.17 6.07
N ILE A 394 1.20 17.15 4.74
CA ILE A 394 2.32 16.69 3.91
C ILE A 394 3.58 17.46 4.24
N VAL A 395 3.56 18.80 4.13
CA VAL A 395 4.78 19.60 4.33
C VAL A 395 5.30 19.47 5.76
N ARG A 396 4.43 19.46 6.78
CA ARG A 396 4.88 19.32 8.18
C ARG A 396 5.55 17.99 8.45
N ARG A 397 4.95 16.90 7.98
CA ARG A 397 5.46 15.54 8.11
C ARG A 397 6.78 15.38 7.36
N ASP A 398 6.84 15.90 6.12
CA ASP A 398 7.84 15.48 5.15
C ASP A 398 9.05 16.43 5.04
N ARG A 399 8.96 17.66 5.56
CA ARG A 399 10.00 18.70 5.41
C ARG A 399 11.38 18.36 5.99
N ASN A 400 11.50 17.35 6.86
CA ASN A 400 12.80 16.88 7.37
C ASN A 400 13.48 15.86 6.46
N HIS A 401 12.75 15.21 5.55
CA HIS A 401 13.31 14.21 4.64
C HIS A 401 14.27 14.90 3.66
N PRO A 402 15.59 14.56 3.67
CA PRO A 402 16.53 15.15 2.73
C PRO A 402 16.26 14.78 1.28
N SER A 403 15.60 13.63 1.04
CA SER A 403 15.18 13.18 -0.29
C SER A 403 14.19 14.10 -0.98
N VAL A 404 13.30 14.77 -0.25
CA VAL A 404 12.30 15.67 -0.88
C VAL A 404 13.01 16.89 -1.47
N ILE A 405 12.86 17.09 -2.78
CA ILE A 405 13.48 18.20 -3.53
C ILE A 405 12.47 19.17 -4.14
N LEU A 406 11.20 18.76 -4.27
CA LEU A 406 10.12 19.54 -4.87
C LEU A 406 8.80 19.24 -4.15
N TRP A 407 8.01 20.29 -3.91
CA TRP A 407 6.61 20.17 -3.49
C TRP A 407 5.70 20.36 -4.70
N SER A 408 4.94 19.33 -5.11
CA SER A 408 3.96 19.42 -6.19
C SER A 408 2.57 19.69 -5.62
N ILE A 409 1.95 20.79 -6.06
CA ILE A 409 0.62 21.22 -5.56
C ILE A 409 -0.55 20.62 -6.35
N GLY A 410 -0.29 19.80 -7.36
CA GLY A 410 -1.33 19.13 -8.14
C GLY A 410 -0.84 18.63 -9.51
N ASN A 411 -1.73 17.93 -10.20
CA ASN A 411 -1.50 17.32 -11.49
C ASN A 411 -2.72 17.53 -12.41
N GLU A 412 -2.50 18.01 -13.64
CA GLU A 412 -3.46 18.04 -14.74
C GLU A 412 -4.87 18.56 -14.41
N GLU A 413 -4.92 19.71 -13.72
CA GLU A 413 -6.13 20.47 -13.41
C GLU A 413 -6.73 21.10 -14.68
N HIS A 414 -7.20 20.29 -15.63
CA HIS A 414 -7.51 20.67 -17.01
C HIS A 414 -8.39 21.92 -17.14
N THR A 415 -9.39 22.06 -16.26
CA THR A 415 -10.33 23.20 -16.29
C THR A 415 -9.81 24.45 -15.57
N ARG A 416 -8.69 24.35 -14.84
CA ARG A 416 -8.15 25.41 -13.96
C ARG A 416 -6.75 25.86 -14.33
N GLN A 417 -5.94 25.00 -14.94
CA GLN A 417 -4.51 25.26 -15.16
C GLN A 417 -4.18 26.50 -15.99
N ASN A 418 -5.12 26.96 -16.83
CA ASN A 418 -4.94 28.07 -17.77
C ASN A 418 -5.72 29.35 -17.40
N ASN A 419 -6.15 29.51 -16.14
CA ASN A 419 -7.00 30.66 -15.78
C ASN A 419 -6.75 31.25 -14.39
N ASP A 420 -7.33 32.43 -14.18
CA ASP A 420 -7.25 33.22 -12.95
C ASP A 420 -7.78 32.49 -11.70
N ASN A 421 -8.68 31.51 -11.85
CA ASN A 421 -9.14 30.72 -10.71
C ASN A 421 -8.03 29.76 -10.28
N GLY A 422 -7.42 29.04 -11.22
CA GLY A 422 -6.24 28.20 -10.95
C GLY A 422 -5.11 29.00 -10.32
N ARG A 423 -4.78 30.17 -10.89
CA ARG A 423 -3.76 31.08 -10.33
C ARG A 423 -4.02 31.40 -8.84
N ARG A 424 -5.27 31.75 -8.49
CA ARG A 424 -5.63 32.15 -7.12
C ARG A 424 -5.58 30.98 -6.14
N ILE A 425 -5.98 29.78 -6.57
CA ILE A 425 -5.89 28.56 -5.76
C ILE A 425 -4.40 28.24 -5.51
N ALA A 426 -3.59 28.19 -6.57
CA ALA A 426 -2.15 27.92 -6.47
C ALA A 426 -1.45 28.90 -5.52
N LYS A 427 -1.71 30.21 -5.62
CA LYS A 427 -1.16 31.23 -4.71
C LYS A 427 -1.52 31.01 -3.23
N ARG A 428 -2.71 30.45 -2.94
CA ARG A 428 -3.10 30.12 -1.56
C ARG A 428 -2.31 28.92 -1.05
N MET A 429 -2.22 27.85 -1.82
CA MET A 429 -1.45 26.66 -1.45
C MET A 429 0.05 26.98 -1.29
N ILE A 430 0.64 27.70 -2.25
CA ILE A 430 2.03 28.17 -2.21
C ILE A 430 2.34 28.99 -0.96
N ARG A 431 1.41 29.86 -0.52
CA ARG A 431 1.59 30.63 0.71
C ARG A 431 1.73 29.71 1.92
N GLU A 432 0.91 28.65 1.98
CA GLU A 432 0.96 27.71 3.09
C GLU A 432 2.24 26.89 3.07
N VAL A 433 2.65 26.37 1.91
CA VAL A 433 3.94 25.68 1.76
C VAL A 433 5.09 26.57 2.22
N ARG A 434 5.19 27.80 1.70
CA ARG A 434 6.28 28.73 2.08
C ARG A 434 6.26 29.14 3.55
N ARG A 435 5.11 29.09 4.22
CA ARG A 435 5.00 29.35 5.66
C ARG A 435 5.63 28.22 6.49
N LEU A 436 5.54 26.98 6.00
CA LEU A 436 5.98 25.77 6.70
C LEU A 436 7.40 25.33 6.30
N ASP A 437 7.73 25.48 5.02
CA ASP A 437 9.01 25.16 4.41
C ASP A 437 9.30 26.08 3.21
N ALA A 438 10.25 27.01 3.39
CA ALA A 438 10.75 27.87 2.32
C ALA A 438 12.10 27.36 1.74
N SER A 439 12.54 26.16 2.10
CA SER A 439 13.84 25.61 1.68
C SER A 439 13.78 24.80 0.39
N ARG A 440 12.58 24.49 -0.12
CA ARG A 440 12.36 23.69 -1.33
C ARG A 440 11.47 24.44 -2.33
N PRO A 441 11.75 24.31 -3.64
CA PRO A 441 10.89 24.87 -4.68
C PRO A 441 9.55 24.14 -4.79
N ILE A 442 8.56 24.87 -5.29
CA ILE A 442 7.20 24.40 -5.53
C ILE A 442 6.96 24.24 -7.03
N THR A 443 6.29 23.15 -7.43
CA THR A 443 5.97 22.80 -8.81
C THR A 443 4.50 22.38 -8.97
N TYR A 444 4.09 22.15 -10.21
CA TYR A 444 2.79 21.63 -10.63
C TYR A 444 2.98 20.84 -11.94
N GLY A 445 2.41 19.64 -12.02
CA GLY A 445 2.43 18.82 -13.24
C GLY A 445 1.35 19.26 -14.22
N GLY A 446 1.73 19.87 -15.35
CA GLY A 446 0.77 20.42 -16.31
C GLY A 446 0.97 19.91 -17.74
N ASN A 447 -0.09 19.37 -18.33
CA ASN A 447 -0.16 18.91 -19.73
C ASN A 447 -0.71 19.98 -20.71
N ASN A 448 -0.65 21.26 -20.33
CA ASN A 448 -1.13 22.39 -21.11
C ASN A 448 -0.09 22.95 -22.12
N GLY A 449 0.94 22.17 -22.47
CA GLY A 449 2.00 22.60 -23.38
C GLY A 449 2.75 23.84 -22.86
N GLY A 450 3.13 24.74 -23.78
CA GLY A 450 3.85 25.99 -23.49
C GLY A 450 3.01 27.11 -22.87
N GLN A 451 1.92 26.79 -22.17
CA GLN A 451 1.01 27.77 -21.58
C GLN A 451 1.56 28.32 -20.25
N TYR A 452 1.72 29.65 -20.16
CA TYR A 452 2.26 30.32 -18.97
C TYR A 452 1.18 30.82 -18.01
N GLU A 453 0.12 31.46 -18.51
CA GLU A 453 -0.92 32.06 -17.66
C GLU A 453 -1.71 31.00 -16.87
N GLY A 454 -2.03 31.27 -15.61
CA GLY A 454 -2.80 30.38 -14.73
C GLY A 454 -1.98 29.84 -13.56
N ILE A 455 -1.77 28.53 -13.48
CA ILE A 455 -1.00 27.93 -12.37
C ILE A 455 0.51 28.13 -12.60
N ASN A 456 0.96 27.99 -13.84
CA ASN A 456 2.39 27.99 -14.21
C ASN A 456 3.11 29.30 -13.91
N GLU A 457 2.43 30.45 -14.01
CA GLU A 457 2.97 31.76 -13.64
C GLU A 457 3.26 31.92 -12.12
N THR A 458 2.86 30.96 -11.28
CA THR A 458 2.94 31.08 -9.81
C THR A 458 3.95 30.15 -9.15
N VAL A 459 4.28 29.03 -9.79
CA VAL A 459 5.18 28.00 -9.26
C VAL A 459 6.65 28.38 -9.47
N ASP A 460 7.53 27.86 -8.61
CA ASP A 460 8.96 28.16 -8.67
C ASP A 460 9.64 27.43 -9.84
N VAL A 461 9.21 26.19 -10.11
CA VAL A 461 9.71 25.34 -11.20
C VAL A 461 8.51 24.90 -12.04
N ARG A 462 8.61 25.04 -13.36
CA ARG A 462 7.56 24.59 -14.30
C ARG A 462 7.70 23.09 -14.54
N GLY A 463 6.68 22.33 -14.13
CA GLY A 463 6.54 20.89 -14.42
C GLY A 463 5.75 20.64 -15.71
N PHE A 464 6.39 20.13 -16.74
CA PHE A 464 5.72 19.70 -17.97
C PHE A 464 5.40 18.22 -17.94
N ASN A 465 4.15 17.87 -18.17
CA ASN A 465 3.79 16.51 -18.56
C ASN A 465 3.93 16.40 -20.08
N TYR A 466 4.67 15.38 -20.52
CA TYR A 466 4.91 15.00 -21.90
C TYR A 466 5.65 16.07 -22.72
N LEU A 467 6.89 16.34 -22.30
CA LEU A 467 7.82 17.26 -22.94
C LEU A 467 7.91 16.98 -24.46
N HIS A 468 8.03 15.72 -24.85
CA HIS A 468 8.29 15.33 -26.24
C HIS A 468 7.05 14.79 -26.96
N ILE A 469 6.05 15.65 -27.20
CA ILE A 469 4.92 15.34 -28.09
C ILE A 469 5.19 15.94 -29.48
N GLY A 470 5.48 15.08 -30.47
CA GLY A 470 5.35 15.37 -31.90
C GLY A 470 5.79 16.76 -32.38
N ALA A 471 7.11 16.97 -32.56
CA ALA A 471 7.69 18.09 -33.31
C ALA A 471 7.20 19.51 -32.95
N HIS A 472 6.82 19.75 -31.69
CA HIS A 472 6.40 21.06 -31.24
C HIS A 472 7.48 21.74 -30.41
N ASP A 473 8.07 22.83 -30.94
CA ASP A 473 9.13 23.64 -30.30
C ASP A 473 8.61 24.49 -29.10
N TYR A 474 7.55 24.05 -28.41
CA TYR A 474 6.88 24.87 -27.41
C TYR A 474 7.69 25.02 -26.12
N ILE A 475 8.59 24.08 -25.81
CA ILE A 475 9.43 24.13 -24.60
C ILE A 475 10.56 25.13 -24.82
N GLU A 476 11.21 25.09 -25.97
CA GLU A 476 12.24 26.02 -26.40
C GLU A 476 11.67 27.43 -26.42
N LYS A 477 10.46 27.59 -26.97
CA LYS A 477 9.74 28.86 -26.94
C LYS A 477 9.41 29.29 -25.51
N TYR A 478 8.91 28.38 -24.65
CA TYR A 478 8.59 28.70 -23.26
C TYR A 478 9.82 29.14 -22.49
N HIS A 479 10.93 28.43 -22.62
CA HIS A 479 12.21 28.78 -21.99
C HIS A 479 12.72 30.15 -22.49
N ALA A 480 12.61 30.42 -23.80
CA ALA A 480 12.98 31.72 -24.36
C ALA A 480 12.08 32.88 -23.87
N ASP A 481 10.78 32.64 -23.70
CA ASP A 481 9.82 33.64 -23.22
C ASP A 481 9.87 33.82 -21.69
N HIS A 482 10.32 32.79 -20.95
CA HIS A 482 10.38 32.74 -19.48
C HIS A 482 11.76 32.27 -18.96
N PRO A 483 12.85 32.98 -19.29
CA PRO A 483 14.22 32.51 -19.08
C PRO A 483 14.65 32.46 -17.60
N GLU A 484 13.84 32.98 -16.69
CA GLU A 484 14.12 32.94 -15.24
C GLU A 484 13.45 31.74 -14.53
N GLN A 485 12.53 31.03 -15.20
CA GLN A 485 11.76 29.94 -14.59
C GLN A 485 12.37 28.58 -14.98
N PRO A 486 12.94 27.81 -14.02
CA PRO A 486 13.47 26.49 -14.31
C PRO A 486 12.40 25.49 -14.76
N ILE A 487 12.83 24.48 -15.52
CA ILE A 487 11.97 23.50 -16.16
C ILE A 487 12.32 22.08 -15.69
N VAL A 488 11.29 21.27 -15.44
CA VAL A 488 11.41 19.82 -15.21
C VAL A 488 10.31 19.08 -15.98
N GLY A 489 10.62 17.91 -16.53
CA GLY A 489 9.59 16.99 -17.04
C GLY A 489 8.92 16.29 -15.87
N SER A 490 7.75 16.74 -15.43
CA SER A 490 7.01 16.11 -14.32
C SER A 490 6.42 14.76 -14.70
N GLU A 491 6.27 14.48 -15.99
CA GLU A 491 5.80 13.19 -16.51
C GLU A 491 6.27 13.02 -17.97
N GLU A 492 6.77 11.85 -18.36
CA GLU A 492 7.29 11.61 -19.71
C GLU A 492 7.07 10.15 -20.15
N ALA A 493 7.36 9.83 -21.41
CA ALA A 493 7.20 8.51 -22.02
C ALA A 493 5.74 8.08 -22.23
N SER A 494 5.08 7.46 -21.25
CA SER A 494 3.77 6.81 -21.46
C SER A 494 3.82 5.78 -22.60
N SER A 495 4.95 5.07 -22.69
CA SER A 495 5.17 3.97 -23.63
C SER A 495 4.66 2.64 -23.05
N TYR A 496 4.29 1.71 -23.92
CA TYR A 496 3.63 0.46 -23.55
C TYR A 496 4.56 -0.75 -23.70
N TYR A 497 4.61 -1.59 -22.68
CA TYR A 497 5.44 -2.79 -22.61
C TYR A 497 4.76 -3.88 -21.76
N ASN A 498 4.79 -5.13 -22.20
CA ASN A 498 4.46 -6.28 -21.38
C ASN A 498 5.68 -7.23 -21.34
N ARG A 499 5.97 -7.77 -20.15
CA ARG A 499 7.13 -8.63 -19.94
C ARG A 499 7.02 -9.87 -20.82
N GLY A 500 8.08 -10.17 -21.58
CA GLY A 500 8.17 -11.39 -22.40
C GLY A 500 7.41 -11.35 -23.72
N GLU A 501 6.62 -10.31 -23.98
CA GLU A 501 5.89 -10.15 -25.24
C GLU A 501 6.78 -9.52 -26.32
N VAL A 502 6.56 -9.89 -27.59
CA VAL A 502 7.40 -9.48 -28.73
C VAL A 502 6.66 -8.61 -29.73
N HIS A 503 5.34 -8.78 -29.84
CA HIS A 503 4.52 -8.08 -30.82
C HIS A 503 3.45 -7.27 -30.13
N PHE A 504 2.95 -6.26 -30.84
CA PHE A 504 1.64 -5.70 -30.51
C PHE A 504 0.57 -6.61 -31.10
N ASP A 505 -0.29 -7.12 -30.24
CA ASP A 505 -1.40 -8.00 -30.60
C ASP A 505 -2.62 -7.55 -29.80
N ALA A 506 -3.53 -6.84 -30.47
CA ALA A 506 -4.71 -6.28 -29.81
C ALA A 506 -5.69 -7.36 -29.34
N GLU A 507 -5.79 -8.49 -30.05
CA GLU A 507 -6.66 -9.61 -29.67
C GLU A 507 -6.12 -10.31 -28.42
N LYS A 508 -4.79 -10.48 -28.34
CA LYS A 508 -4.12 -11.05 -27.16
C LYS A 508 -3.87 -10.04 -26.05
N ARG A 509 -4.16 -8.76 -26.27
CA ARG A 509 -3.92 -7.65 -25.33
C ARG A 509 -2.45 -7.62 -24.86
N ALA A 510 -1.54 -7.74 -25.82
CA ALA A 510 -0.10 -7.84 -25.59
C ALA A 510 0.65 -6.74 -26.34
N VAL A 511 1.69 -6.17 -25.70
CA VAL A 511 2.60 -5.19 -26.29
C VAL A 511 4.05 -5.59 -26.06
N GLY A 512 4.82 -5.70 -27.15
CA GLY A 512 6.23 -6.10 -27.06
C GLY A 512 7.20 -5.00 -26.64
N GLY A 513 8.34 -5.42 -26.07
CA GLY A 513 9.36 -4.56 -25.44
C GLY A 513 10.24 -3.67 -26.34
N TYR A 514 9.90 -3.46 -27.61
CA TYR A 514 10.77 -2.77 -28.58
C TYR A 514 10.67 -1.25 -28.60
N ASP A 515 10.01 -0.63 -27.62
CA ASP A 515 9.88 0.84 -27.53
C ASP A 515 9.24 1.49 -28.76
N LYS A 516 8.21 0.82 -29.30
CA LYS A 516 7.50 1.23 -30.53
C LYS A 516 6.06 1.69 -30.31
N TRP A 517 5.49 1.37 -29.16
CA TRP A 517 4.07 1.58 -28.88
C TRP A 517 3.95 2.49 -27.67
N MET A 518 3.16 3.53 -27.78
CA MET A 518 2.99 4.55 -26.76
C MET A 518 1.61 5.18 -26.85
N ALA A 519 1.20 5.88 -25.80
CA ALA A 519 0.00 6.68 -25.82
C ALA A 519 0.08 7.77 -26.91
N PRO A 520 -1.06 8.28 -27.43
CA PRO A 520 -1.06 9.38 -28.41
C PRO A 520 -0.35 10.65 -27.95
N TRP A 521 -0.25 10.84 -26.64
CA TRP A 521 0.46 11.95 -25.97
C TRP A 521 1.86 11.53 -25.47
N GLY A 522 2.29 10.31 -25.74
CA GLY A 522 3.54 9.75 -25.25
C GLY A 522 4.72 9.90 -26.21
N SER A 523 5.87 9.44 -25.74
CA SER A 523 7.14 9.37 -26.43
C SER A 523 7.85 8.04 -26.12
N SER A 524 8.61 7.51 -27.08
CA SER A 524 9.48 6.34 -26.84
C SER A 524 10.57 6.68 -25.82
N ALA A 525 11.02 5.71 -25.03
CA ALA A 525 12.12 5.87 -24.08
C ALA A 525 13.34 6.56 -24.73
N GLY A 526 13.74 6.11 -25.92
CA GLY A 526 14.87 6.73 -26.62
C GLY A 526 14.59 8.09 -27.25
N GLY A 527 13.33 8.46 -27.44
CA GLY A 527 12.93 9.76 -27.98
C GLY A 527 13.15 10.86 -26.95
N TRP A 528 12.56 10.71 -25.76
CA TRP A 528 12.65 11.74 -24.73
C TRP A 528 14.03 11.81 -24.07
N LEU A 529 14.78 10.70 -23.95
CA LEU A 529 16.17 10.75 -23.46
C LEU A 529 17.07 11.58 -24.39
N ARG A 530 16.92 11.43 -25.71
CA ARG A 530 17.67 12.26 -26.67
C ARG A 530 17.26 13.72 -26.57
N TYR A 531 15.96 13.98 -26.44
CA TYR A 531 15.47 15.33 -26.24
C TYR A 531 16.07 15.98 -24.98
N LEU A 532 16.09 15.29 -23.84
CA LEU A 532 16.74 15.81 -22.62
C LEU A 532 18.24 16.05 -22.81
N ASN A 533 18.94 15.14 -23.48
CA ASN A 533 20.37 15.28 -23.74
C ASN A 533 20.70 16.51 -24.62
N GLU A 534 19.79 16.90 -25.52
CA GLU A 534 19.94 18.09 -26.36
C GLU A 534 19.58 19.40 -25.63
N HIS A 535 18.78 19.33 -24.55
CA HIS A 535 18.23 20.48 -23.85
C HIS A 535 18.70 20.57 -22.40
N ARG A 536 19.95 21.02 -22.23
CA ARG A 536 20.66 21.08 -20.93
C ARG A 536 19.93 21.86 -19.83
N TYR A 537 19.09 22.83 -20.19
CA TYR A 537 18.31 23.66 -19.27
C TYR A 537 17.15 22.91 -18.59
N ILE A 538 16.78 21.73 -19.10
CA ILE A 538 15.79 20.87 -18.44
C ILE A 538 16.48 20.12 -17.31
N ALA A 539 15.93 20.22 -16.10
CA ALA A 539 16.47 19.60 -14.89
C ALA A 539 16.58 18.06 -14.96
N GLY A 540 15.80 17.45 -15.85
CA GLY A 540 15.58 16.02 -16.02
C GLY A 540 14.07 15.75 -16.14
N ALA A 541 13.66 14.48 -16.04
CA ALA A 541 12.24 14.13 -16.12
C ALA A 541 11.87 12.87 -15.31
N PHE A 542 10.56 12.65 -15.13
CA PHE A 542 9.99 11.47 -14.48
C PHE A 542 9.20 10.61 -15.48
N MET A 543 9.65 9.38 -15.75
CA MET A 543 8.94 8.49 -16.69
C MET A 543 7.59 8.04 -16.12
N TRP A 544 6.58 7.92 -17.00
CA TRP A 544 5.31 7.24 -16.76
C TRP A 544 5.37 5.82 -17.33
N THR A 545 5.59 4.77 -16.52
CA THR A 545 5.88 4.78 -15.07
C THR A 545 7.11 3.93 -14.74
N GLY A 546 7.61 4.00 -13.52
CA GLY A 546 8.68 3.11 -13.05
C GLY A 546 8.19 1.66 -12.91
N PHE A 547 7.11 1.48 -12.15
CA PHE A 547 6.40 0.21 -11.98
C PHE A 547 5.04 0.28 -12.67
N ASP A 548 4.59 -0.86 -13.21
CA ASP A 548 3.17 -1.04 -13.47
C ASP A 548 2.37 -0.92 -12.18
N TYR A 549 1.12 -0.50 -12.32
CA TYR A 549 0.14 -0.38 -11.24
C TYR A 549 -1.21 -0.93 -11.71
N SER A 550 -2.07 -1.27 -10.76
CA SER A 550 -3.42 -1.75 -11.06
C SER A 550 -4.34 -0.59 -11.46
N GLY A 551 -5.29 -0.83 -12.37
CA GLY A 551 -6.10 0.24 -12.97
C GLY A 551 -5.40 0.94 -14.13
N GLU A 552 -6.08 1.92 -14.75
CA GLU A 552 -5.60 2.65 -15.95
C GLU A 552 -4.92 1.78 -17.04
N PRO A 553 -5.51 0.65 -17.46
CA PRO A 553 -4.79 -0.39 -18.18
C PRO A 553 -4.58 -0.09 -19.69
N SER A 554 -4.35 1.17 -20.04
CA SER A 554 -4.07 1.59 -21.42
C SER A 554 -2.90 0.80 -22.02
N PRO A 555 -3.00 0.38 -23.29
CA PRO A 555 -4.08 0.67 -24.25
C PRO A 555 -5.26 -0.31 -24.21
N PHE A 556 -5.28 -1.25 -23.26
CA PHE A 556 -6.25 -2.34 -23.21
C PHE A 556 -7.13 -2.26 -21.95
N LEU A 557 -8.27 -1.58 -22.06
CA LEU A 557 -9.24 -1.40 -20.96
C LEU A 557 -9.75 -2.70 -20.31
N ALA A 558 -9.55 -3.87 -20.92
CA ALA A 558 -9.91 -5.17 -20.37
C ALA A 558 -8.77 -5.84 -19.58
N ASN A 559 -7.66 -5.17 -19.32
CA ASN A 559 -6.56 -5.66 -18.48
C ASN A 559 -6.69 -5.08 -17.06
N SER A 560 -6.18 -5.77 -16.04
CA SER A 560 -6.26 -5.31 -14.64
C SER A 560 -5.11 -4.38 -14.23
N VAL A 561 -4.03 -4.37 -15.01
CA VAL A 561 -2.77 -3.68 -14.71
C VAL A 561 -2.30 -2.93 -15.95
N THR A 562 -1.62 -1.81 -15.73
CA THR A 562 -1.02 -0.99 -16.79
C THR A 562 0.00 -1.72 -17.64
N SER A 563 0.32 -1.13 -18.79
CA SER A 563 1.49 -1.51 -19.60
C SER A 563 2.59 -0.46 -19.57
N PHE A 564 2.48 0.59 -18.75
CA PHE A 564 3.40 1.74 -18.75
C PHE A 564 4.76 1.46 -18.10
N GLY A 565 4.79 0.60 -17.09
CA GLY A 565 5.94 0.40 -16.24
C GLY A 565 7.15 -0.13 -16.99
N ALA A 566 8.34 0.40 -16.72
CA ALA A 566 9.60 -0.27 -17.10
C ALA A 566 9.78 -1.61 -16.34
N ILE A 567 9.11 -1.73 -15.20
CA ILE A 567 9.08 -2.88 -14.31
C ILE A 567 7.62 -3.32 -14.18
N ASP A 568 7.34 -4.62 -14.18
CA ASP A 568 5.98 -5.12 -13.94
C ASP A 568 5.54 -4.98 -12.47
N LEU A 569 4.26 -5.26 -12.17
CA LEU A 569 3.69 -5.10 -10.83
C LEU A 569 4.38 -5.97 -9.76
N CYS A 570 5.11 -7.02 -10.16
CA CYS A 570 5.89 -7.90 -9.26
C CYS A 570 7.34 -7.45 -9.10
N GLY A 571 7.79 -6.41 -9.81
CA GLY A 571 9.19 -5.96 -9.75
C GLY A 571 10.11 -6.64 -10.78
N TYR A 572 9.56 -7.43 -11.70
CA TYR A 572 10.35 -8.04 -12.77
C TYR A 572 10.59 -7.02 -13.89
N ALA A 573 11.85 -6.93 -14.31
CA ALA A 573 12.26 -6.01 -15.37
C ALA A 573 11.63 -6.41 -16.72
N LYS A 574 11.09 -5.42 -17.45
CA LYS A 574 10.76 -5.53 -18.87
C LYS A 574 11.97 -5.13 -19.72
N ASP A 575 11.96 -5.34 -21.04
CA ASP A 575 13.14 -5.07 -21.87
C ASP A 575 13.60 -3.60 -21.83
N VAL A 576 12.65 -2.66 -21.72
CA VAL A 576 12.94 -1.21 -21.61
C VAL A 576 13.69 -0.84 -20.33
N TYR A 577 13.56 -1.62 -19.24
CA TYR A 577 14.36 -1.43 -18.02
C TYR A 577 15.85 -1.38 -18.35
N TYR A 578 16.30 -2.28 -19.24
CA TYR A 578 17.70 -2.37 -19.63
C TYR A 578 18.12 -1.28 -20.60
N TYR A 579 17.17 -0.67 -21.34
CA TYR A 579 17.44 0.55 -22.10
C TYR A 579 17.80 1.69 -21.14
N TYR A 580 16.95 1.97 -20.15
CA TYR A 580 17.25 2.96 -19.13
C TYR A 580 18.54 2.64 -18.38
N LYS A 581 18.72 1.39 -17.94
CA LYS A 581 19.94 0.96 -17.25
C LYS A 581 21.19 1.23 -18.06
N SER A 582 21.20 0.89 -19.35
CA SER A 582 22.36 1.15 -20.19
C SER A 582 22.75 2.63 -20.22
N TRP A 583 21.79 3.55 -20.29
CA TRP A 583 22.06 4.98 -20.47
C TRP A 583 22.09 5.79 -19.17
N TRP A 584 21.62 5.23 -18.06
CA TRP A 584 21.62 5.87 -16.74
C TRP A 584 22.64 5.28 -15.76
N ARG A 585 23.34 4.21 -16.13
CA ARG A 585 24.41 3.62 -15.36
C ARG A 585 25.72 3.67 -16.13
N ASP A 586 26.82 3.86 -15.40
CA ASP A 586 28.16 3.86 -15.98
C ASP A 586 28.69 2.43 -16.16
N GLU A 587 28.12 1.47 -15.41
CA GLU A 587 28.44 0.05 -15.52
C GLU A 587 28.10 -0.50 -16.91
N ASP A 588 28.99 -1.35 -17.45
CA ASP A 588 28.76 -2.03 -18.73
C ASP A 588 27.47 -2.86 -18.66
N GLU A 589 26.57 -2.66 -19.63
CA GLU A 589 25.29 -3.37 -19.73
C GLU A 589 25.11 -3.94 -21.13
N LEU A 590 24.63 -5.18 -21.23
CA LEU A 590 24.31 -5.86 -22.49
C LEU A 590 23.10 -6.78 -22.30
N HIS A 591 21.91 -6.29 -22.59
CA HIS A 591 20.67 -7.06 -22.51
C HIS A 591 20.18 -7.47 -23.90
N LEU A 592 20.24 -8.78 -24.19
CA LEU A 592 19.79 -9.37 -25.44
C LEU A 592 18.32 -9.82 -25.33
N PHE A 593 17.46 -9.46 -26.29
CA PHE A 593 16.04 -9.85 -26.29
C PHE A 593 15.53 -10.07 -27.72
N PRO A 594 14.48 -10.88 -27.93
CA PRO A 594 13.60 -11.53 -26.95
C PRO A 594 14.21 -12.84 -26.42
N ASP A 595 13.39 -13.70 -25.79
CA ASP A 595 13.76 -15.09 -25.54
C ASP A 595 14.00 -15.88 -26.84
N TRP A 596 14.57 -17.08 -26.75
CA TRP A 596 14.96 -17.89 -27.93
C TRP A 596 14.17 -19.20 -28.07
N ASN A 597 12.84 -19.14 -27.93
CA ASN A 597 11.94 -20.29 -28.16
C ASN A 597 10.84 -19.96 -29.17
N ARG A 598 11.01 -20.35 -30.43
CA ARG A 598 10.09 -20.07 -31.54
C ARG A 598 9.88 -21.29 -32.43
N GLU A 599 9.03 -21.17 -33.45
CA GLU A 599 8.93 -22.19 -34.49
C GLU A 599 10.17 -22.15 -35.40
N ASP A 600 10.69 -23.32 -35.78
CA ASP A 600 11.87 -23.40 -36.64
C ASP A 600 11.65 -22.69 -37.97
N GLY A 601 12.53 -21.74 -38.31
CA GLY A 601 12.42 -20.93 -39.52
C GLY A 601 11.69 -19.59 -39.37
N GLU A 602 11.10 -19.28 -38.21
CA GLU A 602 10.51 -17.97 -37.94
C GLU A 602 11.56 -16.85 -38.05
N ILE A 603 11.22 -15.70 -38.63
CA ILE A 603 12.10 -14.53 -38.63
C ILE A 603 11.86 -13.72 -37.37
N VAL A 604 12.86 -13.68 -36.50
CA VAL A 604 12.80 -13.00 -35.21
C VAL A 604 13.60 -11.71 -35.30
N ARG A 605 12.98 -10.60 -34.88
CA ARG A 605 13.72 -9.37 -34.60
C ARG A 605 14.46 -9.57 -33.29
N VAL A 606 15.78 -9.55 -33.33
CA VAL A 606 16.64 -9.61 -32.14
C VAL A 606 17.16 -8.22 -31.86
N ALA A 607 17.12 -7.78 -30.62
CA ALA A 607 17.64 -6.49 -30.20
C ALA A 607 18.58 -6.64 -29.00
N ALA A 608 19.50 -5.69 -28.84
CA ALA A 608 20.28 -5.57 -27.61
C ALA A 608 20.29 -4.11 -27.11
N ASN A 609 19.87 -3.93 -25.86
CA ASN A 609 20.01 -2.68 -25.11
C ASN A 609 21.38 -2.68 -24.43
N THR A 610 22.20 -1.65 -24.68
CA THR A 610 23.60 -1.63 -24.23
C THR A 610 24.19 -0.23 -24.30
N ASN A 611 25.21 0.02 -23.46
CA ASN A 611 26.06 1.21 -23.49
C ASN A 611 27.48 0.92 -24.01
N LEU A 612 27.64 -0.23 -24.65
CA LEU A 612 28.88 -0.62 -25.32
C LEU A 612 28.92 -0.03 -26.73
N ASP A 613 30.12 0.14 -27.28
CA ASP A 613 30.32 0.83 -28.57
C ASP A 613 29.81 0.00 -29.75
N GLU A 614 29.99 -1.31 -29.66
CA GLU A 614 29.60 -2.25 -30.72
C GLU A 614 29.15 -3.58 -30.11
N VAL A 615 28.28 -4.28 -30.83
CA VAL A 615 27.84 -5.64 -30.48
C VAL A 615 27.94 -6.53 -31.71
N GLU A 616 28.48 -7.73 -31.54
CA GLU A 616 28.45 -8.79 -32.54
C GLU A 616 27.53 -9.92 -32.07
N LEU A 617 26.59 -10.31 -32.93
CA LEU A 617 25.62 -11.35 -32.65
C LEU A 617 26.07 -12.67 -33.29
N PHE A 618 25.89 -13.77 -32.59
CA PHE A 618 26.21 -15.13 -33.03
C PHE A 618 25.01 -16.05 -32.84
N LEU A 619 24.73 -16.90 -33.82
CA LEU A 619 23.78 -18.00 -33.70
C LEU A 619 24.52 -19.32 -33.89
N ASN A 620 24.52 -20.16 -32.85
CA ASN A 620 25.21 -21.45 -32.83
C ASN A 620 26.70 -21.36 -33.24
N GLY A 621 27.36 -20.28 -32.80
CA GLY A 621 28.78 -20.00 -33.08
C GLY A 621 29.06 -19.35 -34.44
N VAL A 622 28.04 -19.12 -35.27
CA VAL A 622 28.18 -18.40 -36.55
C VAL A 622 27.83 -16.93 -36.35
N SER A 623 28.75 -16.03 -36.72
CA SER A 623 28.51 -14.59 -36.65
C SER A 623 27.40 -14.16 -37.62
N LEU A 624 26.49 -13.33 -37.10
CA LEU A 624 25.42 -12.64 -37.82
C LEU A 624 25.77 -11.16 -38.07
N GLY A 625 27.01 -10.78 -37.81
CA GLY A 625 27.56 -9.46 -38.06
C GLY A 625 27.60 -8.56 -36.83
N ARG A 626 28.63 -7.70 -36.83
CA ARG A 626 28.89 -6.67 -35.83
C ARG A 626 28.19 -5.37 -36.21
N LYS A 627 27.53 -4.74 -35.24
CA LYS A 627 26.86 -3.45 -35.39
C LYS A 627 27.39 -2.45 -34.39
N LYS A 628 27.57 -1.21 -34.84
CA LYS A 628 27.85 -0.08 -33.97
C LYS A 628 26.58 0.30 -33.22
N ASN A 629 26.71 0.57 -31.94
CA ASN A 629 25.66 1.14 -31.10
C ASN A 629 25.85 2.65 -31.07
N GLU A 630 24.86 3.40 -31.55
CA GLU A 630 24.91 4.86 -31.45
C GLU A 630 24.54 5.29 -30.02
N PHE A 631 25.02 6.47 -29.62
CA PHE A 631 24.69 7.04 -28.30
C PHE A 631 23.17 7.20 -28.13
N LEU A 632 22.63 6.79 -26.98
CA LEU A 632 21.17 6.69 -26.72
C LEU A 632 20.44 5.81 -27.75
N GLY A 633 21.14 4.87 -28.35
CA GLY A 633 20.60 3.91 -29.31
C GLY A 633 20.41 2.52 -28.73
N HIS A 634 20.22 1.58 -29.64
CA HIS A 634 20.26 0.15 -29.43
C HIS A 634 20.56 -0.52 -30.77
N VAL A 635 20.88 -1.80 -30.75
CA VAL A 635 21.23 -2.57 -31.96
C VAL A 635 20.22 -3.66 -32.22
N GLU A 636 19.94 -3.94 -33.50
CA GLU A 636 18.93 -4.93 -33.88
C GLU A 636 19.37 -5.76 -35.09
N TRP A 637 18.87 -7.00 -35.20
CA TRP A 637 19.06 -7.91 -36.32
C TRP A 637 17.74 -8.60 -36.68
N GLU A 638 17.57 -8.96 -37.94
CA GLU A 638 16.57 -9.95 -38.35
C GLU A 638 17.25 -11.31 -38.43
N VAL A 639 16.78 -12.26 -37.63
CA VAL A 639 17.43 -13.56 -37.47
C VAL A 639 16.41 -14.66 -37.70
N THR A 640 16.67 -15.53 -38.68
CA THR A 640 15.90 -16.76 -38.83
C THR A 640 16.18 -17.67 -37.64
N PHE A 641 15.14 -17.95 -36.86
CA PHE A 641 15.21 -18.80 -35.70
C PHE A 641 15.72 -20.19 -36.07
N LYS A 642 16.73 -20.62 -35.32
CA LYS A 642 17.19 -22.00 -35.23
C LYS A 642 17.38 -22.33 -33.75
N PRO A 643 16.89 -23.49 -33.28
CA PRO A 643 17.13 -23.93 -31.92
C PRO A 643 18.63 -23.92 -31.57
N GLY A 644 18.95 -23.53 -30.34
CA GLY A 644 20.31 -23.55 -29.82
C GLY A 644 20.65 -22.30 -29.03
N LYS A 645 21.83 -21.72 -29.28
CA LYS A 645 22.35 -20.57 -28.52
C LYS A 645 22.49 -19.34 -29.41
N LEU A 646 21.80 -18.28 -29.02
CA LEU A 646 22.01 -16.93 -29.49
C LEU A 646 22.92 -16.19 -28.50
N GLU A 647 24.01 -15.62 -28.98
CA GLU A 647 25.03 -14.98 -28.14
C GLU A 647 25.38 -13.60 -28.68
N ALA A 648 25.38 -12.59 -27.83
CA ALA A 648 25.83 -11.24 -28.13
C ALA A 648 27.17 -10.99 -27.42
N VAL A 649 28.15 -10.46 -28.15
CA VAL A 649 29.46 -10.06 -27.64
C VAL A 649 29.56 -8.54 -27.75
N GLY A 650 29.71 -7.88 -26.61
CA GLY A 650 29.78 -6.43 -26.52
C GLY A 650 31.22 -5.93 -26.42
N PHE A 651 31.50 -4.82 -27.10
CA PHE A 651 32.83 -4.25 -27.24
C PHE A 651 32.90 -2.79 -26.77
N ARG A 652 33.99 -2.43 -26.09
CA ARG A 652 34.35 -1.05 -25.75
C ARG A 652 35.78 -0.76 -26.19
N GLY A 653 35.98 0.31 -26.96
CA GLY A 653 37.27 0.63 -27.59
C GLY A 653 37.82 -0.52 -28.45
N GLY A 654 36.94 -1.28 -29.11
CA GLY A 654 37.28 -2.46 -29.91
C GLY A 654 37.63 -3.73 -29.13
N LYS A 655 37.67 -3.70 -27.79
CA LYS A 655 37.92 -4.87 -26.94
C LYS A 655 36.61 -5.47 -26.45
N GLU A 656 36.54 -6.80 -26.43
CA GLU A 656 35.43 -7.51 -25.80
C GLU A 656 35.44 -7.24 -24.28
N VAL A 657 34.28 -6.87 -23.73
CA VAL A 657 34.12 -6.58 -22.30
C VAL A 657 32.96 -7.34 -21.67
N MET A 658 31.96 -7.75 -22.45
CA MET A 658 30.76 -8.44 -21.94
C MET A 658 30.19 -9.41 -22.96
N ARG A 659 29.55 -10.48 -22.49
CA ARG A 659 28.72 -11.38 -23.30
C ARG A 659 27.35 -11.55 -22.68
N ALA A 660 26.33 -11.65 -23.52
CA ALA A 660 24.97 -12.02 -23.13
C ALA A 660 24.47 -13.16 -24.01
N GLN A 661 23.57 -14.00 -23.50
CA GLN A 661 23.06 -15.13 -24.26
C GLN A 661 21.57 -15.38 -24.02
N ARG A 662 20.94 -16.00 -25.03
CA ARG A 662 19.63 -16.62 -24.95
C ARG A 662 19.73 -18.03 -25.53
N VAL A 663 19.14 -18.99 -24.85
CA VAL A 663 19.16 -20.40 -25.25
C VAL A 663 17.74 -20.89 -25.45
N THR A 664 17.53 -21.72 -26.47
CA THR A 664 16.29 -22.47 -26.62
C THR A 664 16.18 -23.44 -25.45
N THR A 665 15.09 -23.35 -24.70
CA THR A 665 14.89 -24.11 -23.47
C THR A 665 14.26 -25.45 -23.75
N GLY A 666 14.55 -26.43 -22.89
CA GLY A 666 13.78 -27.67 -22.85
C GLY A 666 12.37 -27.47 -22.27
N ALA A 667 11.60 -28.55 -22.19
CA ALA A 667 10.35 -28.56 -21.46
C ALA A 667 10.57 -28.24 -19.96
N PRO A 668 9.58 -27.61 -19.28
CA PRO A 668 9.57 -27.47 -17.82
C PRO A 668 9.91 -28.78 -17.11
N ALA A 669 10.77 -28.69 -16.09
CA ALA A 669 11.23 -29.88 -15.35
C ALA A 669 11.25 -29.69 -13.83
N ARG A 670 11.58 -28.49 -13.34
CA ARG A 670 11.70 -28.24 -11.90
C ARG A 670 11.35 -26.80 -11.53
N LEU A 671 11.00 -26.62 -10.26
CA LEU A 671 10.84 -25.32 -9.64
C LEU A 671 12.15 -24.91 -8.93
N ALA A 672 12.39 -23.61 -8.83
CA ALA A 672 13.38 -23.02 -7.93
C ALA A 672 12.76 -21.83 -7.19
N LEU A 673 13.30 -21.53 -6.00
CA LEU A 673 12.89 -20.38 -5.20
C LEU A 673 14.04 -19.39 -5.04
N ARG A 674 13.74 -18.11 -5.24
CA ARG A 674 14.68 -16.99 -5.09
C ARG A 674 14.08 -15.97 -4.11
N VAL A 675 14.91 -15.47 -3.19
CA VAL A 675 14.49 -14.41 -2.26
C VAL A 675 14.85 -13.07 -2.88
N ASP A 676 13.84 -12.31 -3.28
CA ASP A 676 14.00 -10.99 -3.90
C ASP A 676 14.12 -9.90 -2.85
N GLN A 677 13.52 -10.10 -1.68
CA GLN A 677 13.64 -9.24 -0.51
C GLN A 677 13.64 -10.10 0.75
N SER A 678 14.67 -9.98 1.58
CA SER A 678 14.77 -10.67 2.87
C SER A 678 13.85 -10.02 3.91
N PRO A 679 13.36 -10.79 4.91
CA PRO A 679 12.59 -10.22 6.01
C PRO A 679 13.43 -9.21 6.80
N GLY A 680 12.82 -8.12 7.23
CA GLY A 680 13.48 -7.05 7.98
C GLY A 680 12.61 -6.52 9.13
N ARG A 681 12.44 -5.18 9.18
CA ARG A 681 11.71 -4.44 10.24
C ARG A 681 10.33 -5.01 10.57
N THR A 682 9.54 -5.42 9.56
CA THR A 682 8.20 -6.00 9.75
C THR A 682 8.16 -7.50 9.49
N GLY A 683 9.32 -8.12 9.25
CA GLY A 683 9.44 -9.55 8.95
C GLY A 683 8.91 -9.95 7.58
N THR A 684 8.70 -9.02 6.64
CA THR A 684 8.13 -9.32 5.32
C THR A 684 9.22 -9.69 4.32
N ALA A 685 9.08 -10.83 3.65
CA ALA A 685 9.95 -11.29 2.58
C ALA A 685 9.21 -11.38 1.23
N LEU A 686 9.92 -11.17 0.12
CA LEU A 686 9.45 -11.48 -1.23
C LEU A 686 10.19 -12.70 -1.77
N VAL A 687 9.43 -13.69 -2.22
CA VAL A 687 9.97 -14.95 -2.77
C VAL A 687 9.38 -15.20 -4.15
N THR A 688 10.26 -15.39 -5.14
CA THR A 688 9.93 -15.75 -6.51
C THR A 688 10.08 -17.24 -6.73
N ALA A 689 9.10 -17.85 -7.40
CA ALA A 689 9.19 -19.18 -7.97
C ALA A 689 9.54 -19.08 -9.46
N GLU A 690 10.53 -19.87 -9.87
CA GLU A 690 11.03 -19.96 -11.23
C GLU A 690 10.76 -21.35 -11.81
N ILE A 691 10.20 -21.42 -13.02
CA ILE A 691 10.03 -22.68 -13.75
C ILE A 691 11.24 -22.90 -14.65
N LEU A 692 12.01 -23.94 -14.37
CA LEU A 692 13.27 -24.25 -15.04
C LEU A 692 13.17 -25.53 -15.88
N ASP A 693 13.91 -25.55 -16.99
CA ASP A 693 14.20 -26.78 -17.73
C ASP A 693 15.24 -27.65 -17.00
N LYS A 694 15.54 -28.84 -17.56
CA LYS A 694 16.53 -29.78 -16.99
C LYS A 694 17.96 -29.22 -16.90
N ASN A 695 18.26 -28.17 -17.66
CA ASN A 695 19.56 -27.51 -17.68
C ASN A 695 19.60 -26.29 -16.76
N GLY A 696 18.49 -25.96 -16.08
CA GLY A 696 18.39 -24.83 -15.17
C GLY A 696 18.07 -23.49 -15.84
N ASN A 697 17.60 -23.49 -17.09
CA ASN A 697 17.16 -22.26 -17.76
C ASN A 697 15.69 -21.98 -17.45
N ILE A 698 15.33 -20.71 -17.19
CA ILE A 698 13.94 -20.29 -17.04
C ILE A 698 13.20 -20.54 -18.36
N VAL A 699 12.06 -21.23 -18.29
CA VAL A 699 11.23 -21.54 -19.47
C VAL A 699 10.30 -20.36 -19.77
N PRO A 700 10.54 -19.58 -20.84
CA PRO A 700 9.90 -18.29 -21.05
C PRO A 700 8.44 -18.40 -21.52
N TYR A 701 7.96 -19.58 -21.89
CA TYR A 701 6.55 -19.80 -22.25
C TYR A 701 5.78 -20.53 -21.14
N ALA A 702 6.41 -20.85 -20.01
CA ALA A 702 5.77 -21.62 -18.95
C ALA A 702 4.72 -20.77 -18.22
N SER A 703 3.54 -21.37 -18.04
CA SER A 703 2.37 -20.77 -17.39
C SER A 703 1.71 -21.72 -16.39
N ASP A 704 2.49 -22.67 -15.85
CA ASP A 704 2.03 -23.71 -14.95
C ASP A 704 1.44 -23.13 -13.66
N LYS A 705 0.45 -23.84 -13.10
CA LYS A 705 -0.14 -23.51 -11.81
C LYS A 705 0.81 -23.94 -10.69
N ILE A 706 1.33 -22.97 -9.94
CA ILE A 706 2.25 -23.22 -8.81
C ILE A 706 1.48 -23.09 -7.51
N PHE A 707 1.52 -24.15 -6.70
CA PHE A 707 0.94 -24.21 -5.35
C PHE A 707 1.97 -23.78 -4.32
N TRP A 708 1.55 -22.97 -3.35
CA TRP A 708 2.40 -22.37 -2.32
C TRP A 708 2.01 -22.89 -0.94
N LYS A 709 3.03 -23.20 -0.13
CA LYS A 709 2.86 -23.55 1.28
C LYS A 709 3.88 -22.80 2.12
N VAL A 710 3.44 -22.24 3.25
CA VAL A 710 4.32 -21.62 4.25
C VAL A 710 4.10 -22.29 5.59
N ASP A 711 5.19 -22.75 6.19
CA ASP A 711 5.22 -23.26 7.56
C ASP A 711 5.89 -22.20 8.48
N ASN A 712 5.32 -21.95 9.67
CA ASN A 712 5.77 -20.92 10.62
C ASN A 712 5.82 -19.49 10.03
N GLY A 713 4.85 -19.12 9.22
CA GLY A 713 4.72 -17.81 8.60
C GLY A 713 3.32 -17.65 7.99
N GLU A 714 3.08 -16.54 7.31
CA GLU A 714 1.79 -16.23 6.67
C GLU A 714 2.04 -15.73 5.25
N ILE A 715 1.31 -16.28 4.28
CA ILE A 715 1.29 -15.73 2.91
C ILE A 715 0.39 -14.48 2.94
N LEU A 716 0.97 -13.33 2.61
CA LEU A 716 0.26 -12.06 2.50
C LEU A 716 -0.42 -11.89 1.15
N GLY A 717 0.07 -12.58 0.12
CA GLY A 717 -0.57 -12.68 -1.20
C GLY A 717 0.39 -13.16 -2.28
N LEU A 718 -0.11 -13.29 -3.50
CA LEU A 718 0.53 -13.88 -4.66
C LEU A 718 0.45 -12.94 -5.86
N GLY A 719 1.43 -12.99 -6.77
CA GLY A 719 1.44 -12.21 -8.00
C GLY A 719 2.27 -12.86 -9.10
N ASN A 720 2.05 -12.45 -10.35
CA ASN A 720 2.86 -12.91 -11.49
C ASN A 720 3.25 -11.80 -12.49
N GLY A 721 2.64 -10.62 -12.41
CA GLY A 721 2.94 -9.49 -13.31
C GLY A 721 2.31 -9.62 -14.70
N ASP A 722 1.38 -10.57 -14.91
CA ASP A 722 0.60 -10.62 -16.15
C ASP A 722 -0.55 -9.60 -16.06
N PRO A 723 -0.58 -8.56 -16.92
CA PRO A 723 -1.64 -7.57 -16.89
C PRO A 723 -3.02 -8.12 -17.26
N LYS A 724 -3.07 -9.34 -17.82
CA LYS A 724 -4.30 -10.03 -18.23
C LYS A 724 -4.84 -10.97 -17.15
N SER A 725 -4.11 -11.14 -16.04
CA SER A 725 -4.50 -12.07 -14.98
C SER A 725 -5.56 -11.45 -14.07
N PHE A 726 -6.63 -12.21 -13.87
CA PHE A 726 -7.70 -11.96 -12.90
C PHE A 726 -7.71 -13.02 -11.78
N GLU A 727 -6.62 -13.78 -11.66
CA GLU A 727 -6.46 -14.71 -10.54
C GLU A 727 -6.39 -13.91 -9.23
N LYS A 728 -6.99 -14.45 -8.18
CA LYS A 728 -6.95 -13.81 -6.86
C LYS A 728 -5.51 -13.61 -6.41
N ASN A 729 -5.22 -12.42 -5.91
CA ASN A 729 -3.92 -12.11 -5.33
C ASN A 729 -3.90 -12.45 -3.83
N GLN A 730 -5.04 -12.32 -3.14
CA GLN A 730 -5.22 -12.73 -1.75
C GLN A 730 -6.37 -13.72 -1.60
N TYR A 731 -6.20 -14.64 -0.67
CA TYR A 731 -7.21 -15.65 -0.36
C TYR A 731 -7.56 -15.55 1.12
N ASP A 732 -8.85 -15.37 1.39
CA ASP A 732 -9.37 -15.40 2.74
C ASP A 732 -9.47 -16.84 3.25
N LYS A 733 -9.34 -17.02 4.57
CA LYS A 733 -9.56 -18.32 5.19
C LYS A 733 -11.00 -18.76 4.98
N ILE A 734 -11.18 -20.04 4.68
CA ILE A 734 -12.50 -20.61 4.41
C ILE A 734 -13.20 -20.85 5.73
N ARG A 735 -14.35 -20.18 5.96
CA ARG A 735 -15.19 -20.42 7.13
C ARG A 735 -16.03 -21.67 6.93
N ILE A 736 -15.73 -22.71 7.68
CA ILE A 736 -16.51 -23.93 7.74
C ILE A 736 -17.45 -23.84 8.93
N ARG A 737 -18.75 -23.89 8.67
CA ARG A 737 -19.80 -23.91 9.69
C ARG A 737 -20.39 -25.31 9.80
N ARG A 738 -20.39 -25.87 11.01
CA ARG A 738 -21.02 -27.14 11.33
C ARG A 738 -22.03 -26.96 12.45
N GLN A 739 -23.25 -27.46 12.30
CA GLN A 739 -24.22 -27.45 13.39
C GLN A 739 -23.85 -28.51 14.44
N LEU A 740 -23.87 -28.12 15.71
CA LEU A 740 -23.75 -29.04 16.83
C LEU A 740 -25.12 -29.68 17.09
N GLY A 741 -25.14 -31.01 17.16
CA GLY A 741 -26.33 -31.83 17.44
C GLY A 741 -26.12 -32.75 18.65
N GLY A 742 -27.10 -33.60 18.95
CA GLY A 742 -26.96 -34.60 20.01
C GLY A 742 -26.96 -34.02 21.44
N PHE A 743 -27.53 -32.83 21.62
CA PHE A 743 -27.68 -32.24 22.94
C PHE A 743 -28.51 -33.14 23.86
N ARG A 744 -28.19 -33.13 25.15
CA ARG A 744 -28.98 -33.72 26.22
C ARG A 744 -29.38 -32.62 27.18
N ARG A 745 -30.61 -32.64 27.68
CA ARG A 745 -31.09 -31.76 28.74
C ARG A 745 -31.16 -32.47 30.06
N LYS A 746 -30.91 -31.75 31.14
CA LYS A 746 -31.01 -32.26 32.51
C LYS A 746 -32.44 -32.14 33.03
N LEU A 747 -33.04 -33.24 33.45
CA LEU A 747 -34.37 -33.29 34.07
C LEU A 747 -34.26 -34.05 35.40
N GLY A 748 -34.23 -33.31 36.52
CA GLY A 748 -33.86 -33.87 37.82
C GLY A 748 -32.38 -34.28 37.86
N SER A 749 -32.09 -35.55 38.14
CA SER A 749 -30.75 -36.13 38.11
C SER A 749 -30.37 -36.80 36.79
N GLU A 750 -31.30 -36.87 35.82
CA GLU A 750 -31.11 -37.61 34.56
C GLU A 750 -30.86 -36.67 33.38
N TRP A 751 -30.02 -37.11 32.45
CA TRP A 751 -29.78 -36.46 31.16
C TRP A 751 -30.59 -37.17 30.09
N ILE A 752 -31.53 -36.47 29.46
CA ILE A 752 -32.38 -36.99 28.40
C ILE A 752 -32.07 -36.32 27.06
N PRO A 753 -32.18 -37.01 25.92
CA PRO A 753 -31.95 -36.40 24.61
C PRO A 753 -32.78 -35.13 24.39
N TYR A 754 -32.18 -34.13 23.77
CA TYR A 754 -32.79 -32.86 23.41
C TYR A 754 -32.38 -32.49 21.99
N ASP A 755 -33.38 -32.35 21.14
CA ASP A 755 -33.18 -32.06 19.73
C ASP A 755 -33.16 -30.54 19.49
N THR A 756 -32.04 -30.07 18.95
CA THR A 756 -31.82 -28.68 18.52
C THR A 756 -32.02 -28.48 17.02
N THR A 757 -32.37 -29.56 16.28
CA THR A 757 -32.49 -29.60 14.82
C THR A 757 -33.97 -29.64 14.40
N GLY A 758 -34.63 -28.49 14.39
CA GLY A 758 -35.84 -28.37 13.57
C GLY A 758 -35.42 -28.39 12.09
N GLU A 759 -35.81 -29.42 11.33
CA GLU A 759 -35.36 -29.74 9.95
C GLU A 759 -35.24 -28.56 8.95
N PRO A 760 -34.38 -28.68 7.90
CA PRO A 760 -33.85 -29.94 7.37
C PRO A 760 -32.32 -30.10 7.29
N ASP A 761 -31.95 -31.37 7.42
CA ASP A 761 -30.77 -32.10 6.93
C ASP A 761 -29.37 -31.59 7.24
N SER A 762 -28.64 -32.50 7.91
CA SER A 762 -27.20 -32.49 8.08
C SER A 762 -26.46 -32.32 6.75
N ALA A 763 -26.02 -31.10 6.47
CA ALA A 763 -25.03 -30.82 5.45
C ALA A 763 -23.89 -30.00 6.09
N LEU A 764 -22.65 -30.49 5.91
CA LEU A 764 -21.47 -29.65 6.07
C LEU A 764 -21.55 -28.56 5.00
N PHE A 765 -21.84 -27.32 5.39
CA PHE A 765 -21.79 -26.20 4.46
C PHE A 765 -20.36 -25.63 4.47
N THR A 766 -19.68 -25.78 3.34
CA THR A 766 -18.43 -25.06 3.09
C THR A 766 -18.83 -23.71 2.51
N MET A 767 -18.78 -22.64 3.31
CA MET A 767 -18.97 -21.30 2.77
C MET A 767 -17.61 -20.81 2.29
N ASN A 768 -17.40 -20.80 0.99
CA ASN A 768 -16.44 -19.88 0.40
C ASN A 768 -17.00 -18.48 0.63
N ASP A 769 -16.19 -17.52 1.10
CA ASP A 769 -16.63 -16.14 1.39
C ASP A 769 -17.05 -15.33 0.13
N HIS A 770 -17.36 -16.01 -0.97
CA HIS A 770 -18.12 -15.49 -2.10
C HIS A 770 -19.18 -16.50 -2.53
N ASN A 771 -20.43 -16.25 -2.13
CA ASN A 771 -21.63 -16.31 -2.96
C ASN A 771 -22.83 -16.13 -2.05
N THR A 772 -23.49 -14.99 -2.22
CA THR A 772 -24.86 -14.77 -1.77
C THR A 772 -25.77 -15.90 -2.23
N GLU A 773 -26.41 -16.59 -1.29
CA GLU A 773 -27.76 -17.08 -1.49
C GLU A 773 -28.64 -16.53 -0.38
N PHE A 774 -29.47 -15.55 -0.73
CA PHE A 774 -30.92 -15.67 -0.61
C PHE A 774 -31.59 -14.69 -1.60
N PRO A 775 -32.11 -15.16 -2.75
CA PRO A 775 -33.10 -14.39 -3.50
C PRO A 775 -34.50 -14.61 -2.93
N GLU A 776 -35.08 -13.49 -2.49
CA GLU A 776 -36.49 -13.09 -2.39
C GLU A 776 -37.51 -13.83 -1.49
N PRO A 777 -38.30 -13.07 -0.70
CA PRO A 777 -39.48 -13.56 -0.01
C PRO A 777 -40.66 -13.63 -0.98
N VAL A 778 -41.13 -14.83 -1.32
CA VAL A 778 -42.48 -14.97 -1.85
C VAL A 778 -43.45 -14.77 -0.69
N THR A 779 -43.88 -13.53 -0.49
CA THR A 779 -45.11 -13.22 0.22
C THR A 779 -46.26 -13.75 -0.59
N ASP A 780 -46.77 -14.93 -0.24
CA ASP A 780 -48.14 -15.30 -0.55
C ASP A 780 -48.92 -15.56 0.72
N HIS A 781 -50.10 -14.95 0.73
CA HIS A 781 -51.00 -14.73 1.84
C HIS A 781 -51.21 -15.91 2.81
N PHE A 782 -50.77 -15.74 4.05
CA PHE A 782 -51.55 -16.29 5.19
C PHE A 782 -52.03 -15.14 6.05
N ARG A 783 -53.35 -14.97 6.00
CA ARG A 783 -54.12 -14.10 6.88
C ARG A 783 -53.71 -14.35 8.33
N ASP A 784 -53.38 -13.28 9.02
CA ASP A 784 -53.70 -13.14 10.44
C ASP A 784 -55.17 -13.54 10.59
N ASP A 785 -55.41 -14.71 11.19
CA ASP A 785 -56.55 -15.06 12.04
C ASP A 785 -56.50 -16.59 12.28
N GLU A 786 -56.60 -16.99 13.55
CA GLU A 786 -56.57 -18.38 14.06
C GLU A 786 -55.20 -19.00 14.38
N ARG A 787 -54.46 -18.40 15.33
CA ARG A 787 -53.69 -19.21 16.29
C ARG A 787 -54.28 -19.04 17.68
N ILE A 788 -54.84 -20.13 18.20
CA ILE A 788 -55.28 -20.27 19.58
C ILE A 788 -54.04 -20.08 20.47
N ILE A 789 -53.92 -18.91 21.08
CA ILE A 789 -52.92 -18.66 22.13
C ILE A 789 -53.41 -19.39 23.39
N LEU A 790 -52.92 -20.61 23.62
CA LEU A 790 -52.97 -21.22 24.94
C LEU A 790 -51.99 -20.47 25.84
N ARG A 791 -52.46 -19.43 26.54
CA ARG A 791 -51.74 -18.83 27.67
C ARG A 791 -51.76 -19.79 28.85
N GLY A 792 -50.88 -20.79 28.82
CA GLY A 792 -50.48 -21.56 30.00
C GLY A 792 -49.42 -20.78 30.77
N GLY A 793 -49.74 -20.32 31.97
CA GLY A 793 -48.77 -19.70 32.86
C GLY A 793 -47.75 -20.72 33.36
N ALA A 794 -46.56 -20.75 32.75
CA ALA A 794 -45.37 -21.32 33.37
C ALA A 794 -44.70 -20.25 34.26
N PRO A 795 -44.13 -20.62 35.41
CA PRO A 795 -43.42 -19.67 36.27
C PRO A 795 -42.19 -19.11 35.56
N VAL A 796 -41.97 -17.81 35.76
CA VAL A 796 -40.79 -17.06 35.31
C VAL A 796 -39.55 -17.60 36.05
N ASN A 797 -38.42 -17.80 35.35
CA ASN A 797 -37.11 -18.25 35.86
C ASN A 797 -36.89 -19.77 36.07
N THR A 798 -37.22 -20.62 35.09
CA THR A 798 -36.72 -22.01 35.09
C THR A 798 -35.31 -22.08 34.46
N THR A 799 -34.40 -22.78 35.13
CA THR A 799 -33.04 -23.03 34.60
C THR A 799 -32.98 -24.40 33.94
N THR A 800 -32.47 -24.45 32.72
CA THR A 800 -32.25 -25.71 31.97
C THR A 800 -30.75 -25.87 31.69
N GLU A 801 -30.20 -27.03 32.01
CA GLU A 801 -28.83 -27.40 31.64
C GLU A 801 -28.86 -28.29 30.39
N LEU A 802 -28.04 -27.95 29.41
CA LEU A 802 -27.83 -28.68 28.17
C LEU A 802 -26.35 -29.08 28.07
N ALA A 803 -26.08 -30.26 27.50
CA ALA A 803 -24.73 -30.73 27.23
C ALA A 803 -24.67 -31.45 25.88
N CYS A 804 -23.59 -31.22 25.13
CA CYS A 804 -23.28 -31.92 23.88
C CYS A 804 -21.80 -32.30 23.87
N GLU A 805 -21.51 -33.52 23.42
CA GLU A 805 -20.16 -33.99 23.13
C GLU A 805 -19.95 -33.97 21.61
N PHE A 806 -18.80 -33.46 21.15
CA PHE A 806 -18.48 -33.41 19.74
C PHE A 806 -16.98 -33.59 19.49
N ASP A 807 -16.68 -34.23 18.36
CA ASP A 807 -15.34 -34.42 17.86
C ASP A 807 -15.07 -33.35 16.79
N ASP A 808 -14.07 -32.51 17.02
CA ASP A 808 -13.49 -31.60 16.04
C ASP A 808 -11.98 -31.63 16.19
N LYS A 809 -11.26 -31.41 15.08
CA LYS A 809 -9.78 -31.35 15.13
C LYS A 809 -9.39 -30.15 15.99
N GLY A 810 -8.45 -30.34 16.92
CA GLY A 810 -8.04 -29.30 17.87
C GLY A 810 -7.56 -28.02 17.16
N GLY A 811 -7.78 -26.87 17.81
CA GLY A 811 -7.46 -25.55 17.25
C GLY A 811 -8.47 -24.46 17.61
N ASN A 812 -8.27 -23.26 17.08
CA ASN A 812 -9.17 -22.13 17.33
C ASN A 812 -10.47 -22.25 16.51
N ALA A 813 -11.60 -22.04 17.16
CA ALA A 813 -12.92 -22.07 16.57
C ALA A 813 -13.83 -21.00 17.20
N MET A 814 -15.03 -20.85 16.66
CA MET A 814 -16.09 -20.07 17.27
C MET A 814 -17.32 -20.93 17.48
N ILE A 815 -17.88 -20.90 18.69
CA ILE A 815 -19.20 -21.45 18.95
C ILE A 815 -20.21 -20.34 18.71
N VAL A 816 -21.05 -20.50 17.69
CA VAL A 816 -22.05 -19.51 17.27
C VAL A 816 -23.43 -19.96 17.73
N PHE A 817 -24.09 -19.08 18.46
CA PHE A 817 -25.47 -19.23 18.93
C PHE A 817 -26.33 -18.33 18.05
N GLU A 818 -27.19 -18.88 17.20
CA GLU A 818 -28.00 -18.08 16.27
C GLU A 818 -29.01 -17.17 16.97
N ARG A 819 -29.44 -17.57 18.17
CA ARG A 819 -30.30 -16.78 19.04
C ARG A 819 -30.11 -17.26 20.47
N VAL A 820 -30.12 -16.30 21.40
CA VAL A 820 -30.18 -16.59 22.84
C VAL A 820 -31.29 -15.76 23.43
N GLU A 821 -32.34 -16.39 23.96
CA GLU A 821 -33.39 -15.71 24.71
C GLU A 821 -33.12 -15.84 26.21
N GLY A 822 -33.01 -14.73 26.94
CA GLY A 822 -32.62 -14.75 28.36
C GLY A 822 -31.10 -14.78 28.56
N LYS A 823 -30.63 -15.44 29.63
CA LYS A 823 -29.22 -15.56 29.98
C LYS A 823 -28.72 -16.99 29.73
N ALA A 824 -27.55 -17.15 29.12
CA ALA A 824 -26.88 -18.43 28.89
C ALA A 824 -25.47 -18.41 29.47
N GLU A 825 -25.21 -19.26 30.48
CA GLU A 825 -23.87 -19.50 31.02
C GLU A 825 -23.24 -20.68 30.28
N ILE A 826 -22.13 -20.46 29.58
CA ILE A 826 -21.50 -21.45 28.70
C ILE A 826 -20.19 -21.90 29.30
N SER A 827 -19.98 -23.22 29.31
CA SER A 827 -18.69 -23.83 29.64
C SER A 827 -18.27 -24.85 28.60
N LEU A 828 -16.97 -24.93 28.33
CA LEU A 828 -16.34 -25.90 27.45
C LEU A 828 -15.38 -26.74 28.29
N ASN A 829 -15.48 -28.07 28.19
CA ASN A 829 -14.64 -29.01 28.96
C ASN A 829 -14.65 -28.73 30.47
N GLY A 830 -15.80 -28.26 30.98
CA GLY A 830 -16.02 -27.91 32.39
C GLY A 830 -15.52 -26.51 32.80
N ALA A 831 -14.82 -25.78 31.95
CA ALA A 831 -14.35 -24.42 32.21
C ALA A 831 -15.37 -23.38 31.68
N PRO A 832 -15.77 -22.37 32.45
CA PRO A 832 -16.65 -21.31 31.97
C PRO A 832 -15.96 -20.48 30.88
N ILE A 833 -16.62 -20.29 29.74
CA ILE A 833 -16.06 -19.57 28.58
C ILE A 833 -16.82 -18.28 28.23
N ALA A 834 -18.12 -18.20 28.52
CA ALA A 834 -18.91 -17.00 28.22
C ALA A 834 -20.22 -16.95 29.02
N THR A 835 -20.76 -15.75 29.15
CA THR A 835 -22.16 -15.52 29.55
C THR A 835 -22.81 -14.68 28.46
N LEU A 836 -23.85 -15.22 27.82
CA LEU A 836 -24.60 -14.54 26.75
C LEU A 836 -25.94 -14.06 27.29
N GLU A 837 -26.39 -12.89 26.86
CA GLU A 837 -27.69 -12.34 27.25
C GLU A 837 -28.42 -11.77 26.04
N GLY A 838 -29.61 -12.33 25.73
CA GLY A 838 -30.63 -11.79 24.81
C GLY A 838 -30.25 -11.60 23.33
N GLY A 839 -31.21 -11.83 22.42
CA GLY A 839 -31.22 -11.25 21.07
C GLY A 839 -30.57 -12.07 19.93
N LEU A 840 -30.02 -11.31 18.97
CA LEU A 840 -29.43 -11.72 17.67
C LEU A 840 -28.27 -12.73 17.81
N PRO A 841 -27.73 -13.28 16.69
CA PRO A 841 -26.62 -14.23 16.74
C PRO A 841 -25.42 -13.72 17.57
N GLN A 842 -24.87 -14.58 18.42
CA GLN A 842 -23.70 -14.29 19.26
C GLN A 842 -22.66 -15.40 19.05
N ALA A 843 -21.38 -15.04 18.95
CA ALA A 843 -20.30 -16.02 18.83
C ALA A 843 -19.35 -15.98 20.04
N VAL A 844 -18.77 -17.12 20.39
CA VAL A 844 -17.76 -17.26 21.44
C VAL A 844 -16.53 -17.91 20.86
N ARG A 845 -15.39 -17.22 20.87
CA ARG A 845 -14.12 -17.79 20.43
C ARG A 845 -13.62 -18.79 21.47
N VAL A 846 -13.18 -19.94 21.01
CA VAL A 846 -12.72 -21.05 21.85
C VAL A 846 -11.51 -21.72 21.21
N THR A 847 -10.72 -22.40 22.03
CA THR A 847 -9.72 -23.37 21.57
C THR A 847 -10.26 -24.75 21.88
N LEU A 848 -10.34 -25.60 20.87
CA LEU A 848 -10.87 -26.96 20.96
C LEU A 848 -9.77 -27.97 21.22
N ASP A 849 -10.09 -28.97 22.03
CA ASP A 849 -9.33 -30.20 22.19
C ASP A 849 -9.77 -31.25 21.16
N THR A 850 -9.19 -32.46 21.22
CA THR A 850 -9.58 -33.56 20.32
C THR A 850 -10.99 -34.08 20.60
N GLN A 851 -11.46 -33.98 21.84
CA GLN A 851 -12.83 -34.27 22.26
C GLN A 851 -13.32 -33.12 23.14
N ASN A 852 -14.52 -32.64 22.86
CA ASN A 852 -15.05 -31.46 23.52
C ASN A 852 -16.44 -31.71 24.10
N THR A 853 -16.70 -31.17 25.28
CA THR A 853 -18.03 -31.15 25.90
C THR A 853 -18.46 -29.70 26.09
N LEU A 854 -19.49 -29.27 25.35
CA LEU A 854 -20.13 -27.97 25.52
C LEU A 854 -21.29 -28.10 26.49
N ASN A 855 -21.27 -27.34 27.58
CA ASN A 855 -22.37 -27.24 28.53
C ASN A 855 -22.96 -25.83 28.50
N ILE A 856 -24.29 -25.75 28.46
CA ILE A 856 -25.04 -24.50 28.40
C ILE A 856 -26.08 -24.52 29.50
N LYS A 857 -26.02 -23.55 30.41
CA LYS A 857 -27.01 -23.35 31.45
C LYS A 857 -27.84 -22.11 31.12
N LEU A 858 -29.10 -22.35 30.76
CA LEU A 858 -30.04 -21.35 30.28
C LEU A 858 -30.99 -20.90 31.39
N THR A 859 -31.17 -19.59 31.54
CA THR A 859 -32.16 -18.98 32.41
C THR A 859 -33.04 -18.05 31.57
N ALA A 860 -34.23 -18.51 31.19
CA ALA A 860 -35.15 -17.79 30.29
C ALA A 860 -36.61 -17.99 30.66
N ARG A 861 -37.49 -17.20 30.03
CA ARG A 861 -38.96 -17.32 30.19
C ARG A 861 -39.50 -18.59 29.54
N ASP A 862 -38.90 -19.03 28.44
CA ASP A 862 -39.12 -20.32 27.78
C ASP A 862 -37.77 -20.94 27.40
N SER A 863 -37.15 -21.64 28.36
CA SER A 863 -35.75 -22.07 28.28
C SER A 863 -35.45 -23.10 27.20
N LEU A 864 -36.46 -23.73 26.60
CA LEU A 864 -36.31 -24.76 25.57
C LEU A 864 -36.57 -24.24 24.14
N GLU A 865 -37.18 -23.06 23.95
CA GLU A 865 -37.28 -22.42 22.63
C GLU A 865 -36.01 -21.60 22.30
N ALA A 866 -35.28 -21.18 23.34
CA ALA A 866 -34.15 -20.24 23.23
C ALA A 866 -32.99 -20.69 22.32
N LEU A 867 -32.78 -21.99 22.10
CA LEU A 867 -31.68 -22.54 21.29
C LEU A 867 -32.13 -23.31 20.04
N LYS A 868 -33.43 -23.34 19.71
CA LYS A 868 -33.94 -24.12 18.55
C LYS A 868 -33.50 -23.61 17.18
N ARG A 869 -32.87 -22.43 17.12
CA ARG A 869 -32.22 -21.91 15.91
C ARG A 869 -30.79 -22.45 15.70
N GLY A 870 -30.34 -23.35 16.58
CA GLY A 870 -29.07 -24.06 16.39
C GLY A 870 -27.90 -23.42 17.12
N VAL A 871 -26.97 -24.30 17.51
CA VAL A 871 -25.64 -23.97 17.99
C VAL A 871 -24.68 -24.50 16.94
N PHE A 872 -23.76 -23.66 16.47
CA PHE A 872 -22.84 -24.00 15.41
C PHE A 872 -21.42 -23.90 15.92
N ILE A 873 -20.53 -24.63 15.26
CA ILE A 873 -19.11 -24.46 15.37
C ILE A 873 -18.58 -23.97 14.02
N ASP A 874 -17.96 -22.80 14.06
CA ASP A 874 -17.29 -22.22 12.91
C ASP A 874 -15.79 -22.36 13.10
N ARG A 875 -15.11 -22.91 12.10
CA ARG A 875 -13.65 -22.95 12.03
C ARG A 875 -13.18 -22.34 10.73
N TYR A 876 -11.96 -21.84 10.72
CA TYR A 876 -11.33 -21.31 9.54
C TYR A 876 -10.26 -22.29 9.05
N GLU A 877 -10.34 -22.70 7.79
CA GLU A 877 -9.32 -23.50 7.12
C GLU A 877 -8.53 -22.64 6.14
N GLU A 878 -7.23 -22.91 6.04
CA GLU A 878 -6.38 -22.22 5.06
C GLU A 878 -6.79 -22.64 3.64
N PRO A 879 -6.97 -21.70 2.72
CA PRO A 879 -7.29 -22.00 1.34
C PRO A 879 -6.09 -22.63 0.65
N GLU A 880 -6.33 -23.36 -0.44
CA GLU A 880 -5.25 -23.78 -1.33
C GLU A 880 -4.70 -22.56 -2.07
N MET A 881 -3.45 -22.18 -1.75
CA MET A 881 -2.79 -21.02 -2.32
C MET A 881 -2.09 -21.39 -3.63
N PHE A 882 -2.50 -20.78 -4.74
CA PHE A 882 -1.85 -21.01 -6.03
C PHE A 882 -1.78 -19.77 -6.91
N ARG A 883 -0.83 -19.76 -7.83
CA ARG A 883 -0.73 -18.75 -8.89
C ARG A 883 -0.14 -19.35 -10.15
N LYS A 884 -0.71 -19.04 -11.32
CA LYS A 884 -0.03 -19.38 -12.58
C LYS A 884 1.22 -18.53 -12.77
N ALA A 885 2.28 -19.16 -13.23
CA ALA A 885 3.45 -18.44 -13.71
C ALA A 885 3.09 -17.58 -14.94
N PHE A 886 3.80 -16.46 -15.09
CA PHE A 886 3.80 -15.65 -16.31
C PHE A 886 5.23 -15.55 -16.82
N HIS A 887 5.48 -16.11 -18.01
CA HIS A 887 6.82 -16.34 -18.56
C HIS A 887 7.76 -17.02 -17.55
N GLY A 888 7.29 -18.10 -16.92
CA GLY A 888 8.06 -18.91 -15.98
C GLY A 888 8.25 -18.33 -14.58
N LEU A 889 7.62 -17.20 -14.25
CA LEU A 889 7.78 -16.53 -12.96
C LEU A 889 6.42 -16.28 -12.26
N CYS A 890 6.38 -16.49 -10.95
CA CYS A 890 5.39 -15.89 -10.05
C CYS A 890 6.02 -15.64 -8.67
N MET A 891 5.40 -14.84 -7.82
CA MET A 891 5.91 -14.51 -6.49
C MET A 891 4.85 -14.56 -5.40
N THR A 892 5.34 -14.57 -4.17
CA THR A 892 4.58 -14.41 -2.94
C THR A 892 5.25 -13.40 -2.01
N ALA A 893 4.43 -12.64 -1.28
CA ALA A 893 4.88 -11.91 -0.10
C ALA A 893 4.57 -12.74 1.14
N VAL A 894 5.56 -12.90 2.03
CA VAL A 894 5.45 -13.75 3.22
C VAL A 894 5.81 -12.96 4.47
N ARG A 895 4.93 -12.95 5.46
CA ARG A 895 5.27 -12.51 6.81
C ARG A 895 5.95 -13.67 7.54
N CYS A 896 7.22 -13.48 7.85
CA CYS A 896 8.07 -14.48 8.46
C CYS A 896 8.03 -14.41 9.99
N ASN A 897 8.08 -15.57 10.63
CA ASN A 897 8.45 -15.74 12.04
C ASN A 897 9.82 -16.42 12.11
N GLU A 898 10.26 -16.82 13.31
CA GLU A 898 11.46 -17.63 13.46
C GLU A 898 11.35 -18.96 12.69
N ASN A 899 12.34 -19.25 11.83
CA ASN A 899 12.43 -20.48 11.03
C ASN A 899 11.27 -20.73 10.04
N THR A 900 10.76 -19.68 9.40
CA THR A 900 9.77 -19.81 8.32
C THR A 900 10.30 -20.66 7.16
N THR A 901 9.49 -21.59 6.66
CA THR A 901 9.83 -22.39 5.46
C THR A 901 8.78 -22.15 4.38
N VAL A 902 9.22 -21.76 3.19
CA VAL A 902 8.38 -21.58 2.00
C VAL A 902 8.62 -22.75 1.06
N SER A 903 7.56 -23.40 0.61
CA SER A 903 7.60 -24.53 -0.33
C SER A 903 6.67 -24.30 -1.50
N VAL A 904 7.07 -24.80 -2.67
CA VAL A 904 6.27 -24.76 -3.90
C VAL A 904 6.22 -26.10 -4.60
N SER A 905 5.08 -26.41 -5.21
CA SER A 905 4.87 -27.60 -6.03
C SER A 905 4.01 -27.29 -7.25
N ALA A 906 4.17 -28.07 -8.31
CA ALA A 906 3.35 -28.03 -9.51
C ALA A 906 3.30 -29.43 -10.15
N ASP A 907 2.24 -29.72 -10.90
CA ASP A 907 2.05 -31.03 -11.52
C ASP A 907 3.18 -31.35 -12.51
N GLY A 908 3.87 -32.48 -12.29
CA GLY A 908 4.94 -32.94 -13.17
C GLY A 908 6.28 -32.20 -13.04
N LEU A 909 6.41 -31.25 -12.11
CA LEU A 909 7.66 -30.52 -11.83
C LEU A 909 8.27 -30.96 -10.50
N GLU A 910 9.61 -31.03 -10.42
CA GLU A 910 10.31 -31.19 -9.14
C GLU A 910 10.05 -29.99 -8.22
N ALA A 911 9.55 -30.25 -7.02
CA ALA A 911 9.21 -29.24 -6.02
C ALA A 911 10.44 -28.53 -5.44
N ALA A 912 10.25 -27.33 -4.89
CA ALA A 912 11.31 -26.56 -4.26
C ALA A 912 10.88 -26.03 -2.88
N GLN A 913 11.86 -25.80 -2.01
CA GLN A 913 11.64 -25.18 -0.71
C GLN A 913 12.84 -24.30 -0.31
N ILE A 914 12.58 -23.28 0.50
CA ILE A 914 13.59 -22.39 1.06
C ILE A 914 13.24 -22.05 2.51
N ARG A 915 14.26 -21.81 3.34
CA ARG A 915 14.10 -21.36 4.72
C ARG A 915 14.47 -19.88 4.83
N LEU A 916 13.67 -19.15 5.60
CA LEU A 916 13.83 -17.73 5.88
C LEU A 916 13.97 -17.55 7.39
N SER A 917 14.80 -16.59 7.79
CA SER A 917 14.99 -16.17 9.17
C SER A 917 14.93 -14.65 9.23
N VAL A 918 14.16 -14.14 10.20
CA VAL A 918 14.04 -12.71 10.53
C VAL A 918 15.31 -12.20 11.19
#